data_AF-A0A091VNS9-F1
#
_entry.id   AF-A0A091VNS9-F1
#
_cell.length_a   1.000
_cell.length_b   1.000
_cell.length_c   1.000
_cell.angle_alpha   90.00
_cell.angle_beta   90.00
_cell.angle_gamma   90.00
#
_symmetry.space_group_name_H-M   'P 1'
#
loop_
_entity.id
_entity.type
_entity.pdbx_description
1 polymer ?
#
loop_
_entity_poly.entity_id
_entity_poly.type
_entity_poly.pdbx_seq_one_letter_code
_entity_poly.pdbx_strand_id
1 'polypeptide(L)'
;QVQRALLELTIPLETLQAVKGRMMQAMRKGLSRQTHAQANMRMLPTYICSTPDGTERGDLLVVELCQSHVRTLWVTLLGDGNQSPQMMSRIFNVPGDITRGKGEVLFDFIAQCVCQFLAGIGSPQHRLPLGFVFPFSCRQTRLDKAELISWSKGFSCSDVEGKDVVQLLQSAINKQELCHVDVVALMNDTVGTMMTCGMGGEPCEVALVVDTGTNSCFMAEAQQVEMAEETSGRMCVNTEWGCFGDDGTLSDILTPYDQRVDQESSNPGEKRFEKLVGSLYLGEIVRHTLITLAAEKVVFTGSNVAVLRTKDVLKTQQVLEIIDSEEGMTKARRALEVLGLRPSERDCCRVQQICRVVVSRAAALCAAGLAAILSHMCQSRELERLVVNVGVDGELYRGYSRFREILQSVTGLLAPECMVTLLPSVDGTGRGAAMVTAVALRLAAHRREVDRLLAPLRLSRTDLERVQALMRQEMELGLGRESNANASIRMLPTYVRSTPDGTERGEFLALDLGGTNFRVLVVRVAQDGIRMASEIYVIPTTIMQGTGEALFDHIMECIMDFQLKQALMEQVLPLGFTFSFPCQQLGLDKAVLLCWTKGFSASGCVGQDVVQLLREAAQRKQHLGLKVVAVVNDTVGTMMSCGYDDPKCEIGLIVGTGTNACYMEEMRNVGTVEGEQGRMCINMEWGAFGDNGCLDDIFTNYDRLVDEKTINAGKQRFEKLISGMYLGEIVRHVLLALVEKQLLFRGKPCPKLQTRDIFQTKFLSTIE
;
A
#
# COMPACT_ATOMS: atom_id res chain seq x y z
N GLN A 1 6.72 21.33 -53.65
CA GLN A 1 7.67 21.68 -52.57
C GLN A 1 6.94 22.05 -51.28
N VAL A 2 6.19 23.16 -51.18
CA VAL A 2 5.40 23.45 -49.95
C VAL A 2 4.50 22.29 -49.54
N GLN A 3 3.71 21.75 -50.47
CA GLN A 3 2.83 20.62 -50.19
C GLN A 3 3.59 19.36 -49.72
N ARG A 4 4.83 19.16 -50.19
CA ARG A 4 5.70 18.08 -49.71
C ARG A 4 6.13 18.33 -48.26
N ALA A 5 6.59 19.54 -47.94
CA ALA A 5 6.95 19.91 -46.57
C ALA A 5 5.75 19.80 -45.61
N LEU A 6 4.54 20.20 -46.06
CA LEU A 6 3.32 20.04 -45.28
C LEU A 6 2.96 18.56 -45.06
N LEU A 7 3.14 17.70 -46.07
CA LEU A 7 2.93 16.25 -45.93
C LEU A 7 3.93 15.61 -44.97
N GLU A 8 5.22 15.97 -45.04
CA GLU A 8 6.25 15.48 -44.11
C GLU A 8 5.98 15.90 -42.66
N LEU A 9 5.37 17.07 -42.45
CA LEU A 9 4.98 17.57 -41.13
C LEU A 9 3.57 17.12 -40.68
N THR A 10 2.84 16.35 -41.49
CA THR A 10 1.52 15.83 -41.14
C THR A 10 1.62 14.36 -40.75
N ILE A 11 1.15 14.00 -39.56
CA ILE A 11 1.21 12.62 -39.06
C ILE A 11 -0.16 11.96 -39.24
N PRO A 12 -0.28 10.86 -40.02
CA PRO A 12 -1.52 10.10 -40.16
C PRO A 12 -1.98 9.47 -38.85
N LEU A 13 -3.28 9.21 -38.72
CA LEU A 13 -3.86 8.61 -37.52
C LEU A 13 -3.28 7.22 -37.23
N GLU A 14 -2.99 6.43 -38.26
CA GLU A 14 -2.37 5.11 -38.15
C GLU A 14 -0.96 5.19 -37.54
N THR A 15 -0.22 6.25 -37.89
CA THR A 15 1.11 6.51 -37.31
C THR A 15 0.99 6.93 -35.85
N LEU A 16 0.02 7.78 -35.51
CA LEU A 16 -0.27 8.14 -34.11
C LEU A 16 -0.68 6.92 -33.27
N GLN A 17 -1.44 5.99 -33.84
CA GLN A 17 -1.79 4.72 -33.19
C GLN A 17 -0.54 3.87 -32.92
N ALA A 18 0.40 3.81 -33.86
CA ALA A 18 1.68 3.12 -33.67
C ALA A 18 2.53 3.80 -32.58
N VAL A 19 2.60 5.13 -32.59
CA VAL A 19 3.29 5.94 -31.55
C VAL A 19 2.69 5.66 -30.17
N LYS A 20 1.36 5.67 -30.04
CA LYS A 20 0.63 5.29 -28.82
C LYS A 20 1.06 3.90 -28.33
N GLY A 21 1.06 2.90 -29.22
CA GLY A 21 1.46 1.52 -28.87
C GLY A 21 2.90 1.43 -28.37
N ARG A 22 3.83 2.14 -29.03
CA ARG A 22 5.25 2.22 -28.60
C ARG A 22 5.40 2.91 -27.24
N MET A 23 4.64 3.98 -26.97
CA MET A 23 4.64 4.64 -25.66
C MET A 23 4.11 3.72 -24.56
N MET A 24 3.03 2.97 -24.80
CA MET A 24 2.54 1.99 -23.82
C MET A 24 3.59 0.93 -23.49
N GLN A 25 4.35 0.46 -24.48
CA GLN A 25 5.46 -0.46 -24.24
C GLN A 25 6.59 0.19 -23.42
N ALA A 26 6.94 1.44 -23.72
CA ALA A 26 7.96 2.19 -22.97
C ALA A 26 7.53 2.43 -21.51
N MET A 27 6.25 2.73 -21.26
CA MET A 27 5.69 2.85 -19.90
C MET A 27 5.83 1.55 -19.12
N ARG A 28 5.45 0.41 -19.69
CA ARG A 28 5.59 -0.90 -19.03
C ARG A 28 7.05 -1.21 -18.69
N LYS A 29 7.99 -0.87 -19.57
CA LYS A 29 9.43 -1.01 -19.30
C LYS A 29 9.88 -0.12 -18.13
N GLY A 30 9.41 1.12 -18.08
CA GLY A 30 9.78 2.05 -17.02
C GLY A 30 9.20 1.69 -15.65
N LEU A 31 8.02 1.06 -15.61
CA LEU A 31 7.38 0.62 -14.38
C LEU A 31 8.00 -0.67 -13.79
N SER A 32 8.59 -1.53 -14.63
CA SER A 32 9.16 -2.81 -14.20
C SER A 32 10.59 -2.70 -13.71
N ARG A 33 10.88 -3.26 -12.54
CA ARG A 33 12.20 -3.30 -11.90
C ARG A 33 13.26 -3.97 -12.78
N GLN A 34 12.86 -4.98 -13.56
CA GLN A 34 13.79 -5.71 -14.44
C GLN A 34 14.28 -4.89 -15.63
N THR A 35 13.44 -3.97 -16.14
CA THR A 35 13.70 -3.25 -17.39
C THR A 35 13.88 -1.74 -17.20
N HIS A 36 13.62 -1.21 -16.00
CA HIS A 36 13.69 0.22 -15.67
C HIS A 36 15.04 0.86 -16.04
N ALA A 37 16.17 0.17 -15.79
CA ALA A 37 17.50 0.71 -16.09
C ALA A 37 17.74 0.96 -17.59
N GLN A 38 16.99 0.29 -18.47
CA GLN A 38 17.07 0.43 -19.93
C GLN A 38 15.92 1.28 -20.50
N ALA A 39 15.02 1.76 -19.64
CA ALA A 39 13.85 2.51 -20.07
C ALA A 39 14.17 3.99 -20.27
N ASN A 40 13.81 4.53 -21.43
CA ASN A 40 13.91 5.97 -21.70
C ASN A 40 12.81 6.76 -20.99
N MET A 41 11.59 6.21 -20.95
CA MET A 41 10.51 6.71 -20.11
C MET A 41 10.71 6.12 -18.71
N ARG A 42 11.22 6.93 -17.79
CA ARG A 42 11.67 6.44 -16.48
C ARG A 42 10.51 6.12 -15.52
N MET A 43 9.32 6.67 -15.73
CA MET A 43 8.14 6.37 -14.88
C MET A 43 8.46 6.55 -13.39
N LEU A 44 8.95 7.73 -13.03
CA LEU A 44 9.49 8.06 -11.72
C LEU A 44 8.37 8.05 -10.65
N PRO A 45 8.50 7.24 -9.59
CA PRO A 45 7.58 7.26 -8.45
C PRO A 45 7.65 8.60 -7.73
N THR A 46 6.48 9.21 -7.43
CA THR A 46 6.42 10.50 -6.71
C THR A 46 6.12 10.35 -5.22
N TYR A 47 5.76 9.14 -4.77
CA TYR A 47 5.31 8.84 -3.40
C TYR A 47 4.05 9.59 -2.95
N ILE A 48 3.29 10.13 -3.91
CA ILE A 48 1.99 10.74 -3.68
C ILE A 48 0.92 9.67 -3.89
N CYS A 49 0.41 9.13 -2.79
CA CYS A 49 -0.39 7.89 -2.79
C CYS A 49 -1.92 8.11 -2.79
N SER A 50 -2.38 9.36 -2.71
CA SER A 50 -3.80 9.66 -2.78
C SER A 50 -4.07 11.00 -3.44
N THR A 51 -5.22 11.09 -4.08
CA THR A 51 -5.80 12.35 -4.52
C THR A 51 -6.49 13.07 -3.35
N PRO A 52 -6.79 14.37 -3.50
CA PRO A 52 -7.48 15.14 -2.48
C PRO A 52 -8.91 14.62 -2.27
N ASP A 53 -9.42 14.67 -1.05
CA ASP A 53 -10.80 14.27 -0.74
C ASP A 53 -11.64 15.34 -0.03
N GLY A 54 -11.09 16.55 0.11
CA GLY A 54 -11.76 17.72 0.68
C GLY A 54 -11.55 17.87 2.19
N THR A 55 -10.92 16.89 2.85
CA THR A 55 -10.56 16.95 4.29
C THR A 55 -9.26 17.69 4.56
N GLU A 56 -8.53 18.05 3.52
CA GLU A 56 -7.27 18.76 3.62
C GLU A 56 -7.47 20.15 4.23
N ARG A 57 -6.69 20.47 5.28
CA ARG A 57 -6.80 21.72 6.03
C ARG A 57 -5.44 22.20 6.54
N GLY A 58 -5.35 23.50 6.81
CA GLY A 58 -4.20 24.14 7.43
C GLY A 58 -3.55 25.19 6.54
N ASP A 59 -2.59 25.87 7.14
CA ASP A 59 -1.78 26.90 6.49
C ASP A 59 -0.50 26.30 5.92
N LEU A 60 -0.24 26.56 4.65
CA LEU A 60 0.79 25.90 3.87
C LEU A 60 1.59 26.93 3.09
N LEU A 61 2.90 26.75 3.09
CA LEU A 61 3.81 27.53 2.26
C LEU A 61 4.13 26.72 1.00
N VAL A 62 4.20 27.37 -0.15
CA VAL A 62 4.61 26.74 -1.41
C VAL A 62 5.70 27.59 -2.05
N VAL A 63 6.69 26.91 -2.60
CA VAL A 63 7.73 27.52 -3.42
C VAL A 63 7.75 26.81 -4.76
N GLU A 64 7.67 27.58 -5.84
CA GLU A 64 7.74 27.09 -7.20
C GLU A 64 8.96 27.68 -7.89
N LEU A 65 9.86 26.81 -8.36
CA LEU A 65 10.95 27.20 -9.22
C LEU A 65 10.46 27.15 -10.68
N CYS A 66 10.23 28.32 -11.28
CA CYS A 66 9.92 28.44 -12.70
C CYS A 66 11.19 28.74 -13.50
N GLN A 67 11.08 28.84 -14.83
CA GLN A 67 12.25 29.08 -15.68
C GLN A 67 12.96 30.42 -15.43
N SER A 68 12.19 31.48 -15.22
CA SER A 68 12.68 32.87 -15.13
C SER A 68 12.41 33.54 -13.79
N HIS A 69 11.69 32.86 -12.90
CA HIS A 69 11.25 33.42 -11.63
C HIS A 69 11.03 32.32 -10.59
N VAL A 70 11.03 32.70 -9.32
CA VAL A 70 10.55 31.89 -8.20
C VAL A 70 9.21 32.48 -7.77
N ARG A 71 8.19 31.64 -7.61
CA ARG A 71 6.90 32.04 -7.03
C ARG A 71 6.77 31.46 -5.63
N THR A 72 6.48 32.30 -4.65
CA THR A 72 6.17 31.87 -3.28
C THR A 72 4.69 32.08 -3.03
N LEU A 73 4.02 31.11 -2.42
CA LEU A 73 2.59 31.17 -2.14
C LEU A 73 2.30 30.80 -0.69
N TRP A 74 1.36 31.51 -0.09
CA TRP A 74 0.68 31.11 1.13
C TRP A 74 -0.69 30.58 0.76
N VAL A 75 -1.03 29.38 1.20
CA VAL A 75 -2.31 28.73 0.92
C VAL A 75 -2.94 28.27 2.23
N THR A 76 -4.14 28.75 2.51
CA THR A 76 -4.95 28.29 3.64
C THR A 76 -6.06 27.39 3.11
N LEU A 77 -6.04 26.13 3.56
CA LEU A 77 -7.08 25.14 3.28
C LEU A 77 -8.02 25.03 4.48
N LEU A 78 -9.34 25.08 4.23
CA LEU A 78 -10.36 25.11 5.29
C LEU A 78 -10.88 23.72 5.69
N GLY A 79 -10.69 22.69 4.85
CA GLY A 79 -11.12 21.32 5.13
C GLY A 79 -12.62 21.05 5.08
N ASP A 80 -13.39 21.91 4.41
CA ASP A 80 -14.84 21.77 4.25
C ASP A 80 -15.28 21.28 2.86
N GLY A 81 -14.31 21.01 1.96
CA GLY A 81 -14.52 20.53 0.59
C GLY A 81 -15.28 21.49 -0.36
N ASN A 82 -15.85 22.57 0.16
CA ASN A 82 -16.79 23.45 -0.56
C ASN A 82 -16.24 24.87 -0.77
N GLN A 83 -15.27 25.30 0.02
CA GLN A 83 -14.68 26.64 -0.11
C GLN A 83 -13.37 26.60 -0.92
N SER A 84 -13.21 27.61 -1.77
CA SER A 84 -11.95 27.80 -2.49
C SER A 84 -10.84 28.19 -1.51
N PRO A 85 -9.61 27.66 -1.65
CA PRO A 85 -8.49 28.04 -0.80
C PRO A 85 -8.24 29.55 -0.80
N GLN A 86 -7.86 30.09 0.35
CA GLN A 86 -7.35 31.46 0.41
C GLN A 86 -5.88 31.45 0.01
N MET A 87 -5.51 32.26 -0.97
CA MET A 87 -4.17 32.24 -1.55
C MET A 87 -3.58 33.64 -1.66
N MET A 88 -2.32 33.77 -1.26
CA MET A 88 -1.48 34.94 -1.51
C MET A 88 -0.22 34.48 -2.22
N SER A 89 0.27 35.23 -3.21
CA SER A 89 1.51 34.86 -3.91
C SER A 89 2.39 36.05 -4.24
N ARG A 90 3.69 35.80 -4.36
CA ARG A 90 4.69 36.79 -4.78
C ARG A 90 5.65 36.16 -5.77
N ILE A 91 6.04 36.93 -6.79
CA ILE A 91 6.95 36.51 -7.85
C ILE A 91 8.28 37.25 -7.69
N PHE A 92 9.38 36.51 -7.80
CA PHE A 92 10.74 37.01 -7.73
C PHE A 92 11.49 36.59 -8.99
N ASN A 93 11.97 37.55 -9.80
CA ASN A 93 12.71 37.24 -11.01
C ASN A 93 14.07 36.62 -10.67
N VAL A 94 14.41 35.51 -11.32
CA VAL A 94 15.70 34.84 -11.16
C VAL A 94 16.71 35.51 -12.09
N PRO A 95 17.81 36.09 -11.56
CA PRO A 95 18.90 36.59 -12.38
C PRO A 95 19.51 35.48 -13.25
N GLY A 96 19.81 35.80 -14.53
CA GLY A 96 20.25 34.80 -15.50
C GLY A 96 21.61 34.15 -15.22
N ASP A 97 22.45 34.80 -14.40
CA ASP A 97 23.72 34.26 -13.90
C ASP A 97 23.52 33.18 -12.83
N ILE A 98 22.41 33.21 -12.08
CA ILE A 98 22.10 32.20 -11.06
C ILE A 98 21.77 30.85 -11.69
N THR A 99 21.03 30.82 -12.81
CA THR A 99 20.58 29.56 -13.44
C THR A 99 21.73 28.70 -14.01
N ARG A 100 22.91 29.31 -14.21
CA ARG A 100 24.14 28.66 -14.70
C ARG A 100 25.31 28.74 -13.70
N GLY A 101 25.02 29.17 -12.47
CA GLY A 101 26.00 29.39 -11.42
C GLY A 101 26.24 28.14 -10.56
N LYS A 102 26.62 28.36 -9.29
CA LYS A 102 26.70 27.29 -8.30
C LYS A 102 25.31 26.98 -7.73
N GLY A 103 25.02 25.70 -7.49
CA GLY A 103 23.77 25.26 -6.87
C GLY A 103 23.45 25.97 -5.55
N GLU A 104 24.45 26.16 -4.70
CA GLU A 104 24.31 26.89 -3.43
C GLU A 104 23.69 28.28 -3.62
N VAL A 105 24.11 29.03 -4.65
CA VAL A 105 23.60 30.37 -4.95
C VAL A 105 22.13 30.32 -5.36
N LEU A 106 21.73 29.32 -6.15
CA LEU A 106 20.32 29.12 -6.53
C LEU A 106 19.45 28.83 -5.30
N PHE A 107 19.84 27.88 -4.46
CA PHE A 107 19.04 27.53 -3.28
C PHE A 107 19.03 28.63 -2.22
N ASP A 108 20.14 29.36 -2.03
CA ASP A 108 20.19 30.53 -1.16
C ASP A 108 19.27 31.65 -1.70
N PHE A 109 19.22 31.88 -3.01
CA PHE A 109 18.27 32.81 -3.63
C PHE A 109 16.81 32.39 -3.41
N ILE A 110 16.47 31.12 -3.58
CA ILE A 110 15.13 30.60 -3.32
C ILE A 110 14.75 30.80 -1.84
N ALA A 111 15.65 30.50 -0.90
CA ALA A 111 15.43 30.72 0.53
C ALA A 111 15.24 32.21 0.89
N GLN A 112 15.98 33.11 0.24
CA GLN A 112 15.78 34.56 0.38
C GLN A 112 14.40 35.00 -0.10
N CYS A 113 13.89 34.43 -1.20
CA CYS A 113 12.54 34.71 -1.70
C CYS A 113 11.48 34.31 -0.64
N VAL A 114 11.64 33.14 -0.02
CA VAL A 114 10.79 32.69 1.09
C VAL A 114 10.84 33.66 2.27
N CYS A 115 12.04 34.05 2.70
CA CYS A 115 12.22 35.00 3.80
C CYS A 115 11.55 36.34 3.52
N GLN A 116 11.75 36.91 2.33
CA GLN A 116 11.14 38.18 1.94
C GLN A 116 9.61 38.09 1.81
N PHE A 117 9.09 36.93 1.43
CA PHE A 117 7.65 36.69 1.38
C PHE A 117 7.05 36.64 2.79
N LEU A 118 7.63 35.83 3.69
CA LEU A 118 7.16 35.70 5.08
C LEU A 118 7.24 37.03 5.85
N ALA A 119 8.30 37.80 5.65
CA ALA A 119 8.43 39.15 6.23
C ALA A 119 7.29 40.09 5.79
N GLY A 120 6.78 39.93 4.57
CA GLY A 120 5.70 40.74 4.02
C GLY A 120 4.30 40.40 4.54
N ILE A 121 4.10 39.19 5.08
CA ILE A 121 2.78 38.69 5.50
C ILE A 121 2.63 38.56 7.02
N GLY A 122 3.70 38.83 7.77
CA GLY A 122 3.76 38.67 9.22
C GLY A 122 4.08 37.21 9.59
N SER A 123 5.37 36.90 9.73
CA SER A 123 5.87 35.55 9.97
C SER A 123 5.15 34.85 11.13
N PRO A 124 4.37 33.78 10.87
CA PRO A 124 3.75 32.98 11.92
C PRO A 124 4.81 32.32 12.81
N GLN A 125 4.54 32.18 14.11
CA GLN A 125 5.46 31.52 15.05
C GLN A 125 5.30 29.99 15.14
N HIS A 126 4.34 29.41 14.41
CA HIS A 126 4.14 27.96 14.37
C HIS A 126 4.96 27.31 13.24
N ARG A 127 5.08 25.98 13.26
CA ARG A 127 5.77 25.24 12.20
C ARG A 127 5.01 25.35 10.88
N LEU A 128 5.69 25.72 9.81
CA LEU A 128 5.14 25.94 8.48
C LEU A 128 5.60 24.84 7.53
N PRO A 129 4.70 23.94 7.10
CA PRO A 129 5.03 22.97 6.07
C PRO A 129 5.16 23.67 4.71
N LEU A 130 6.27 23.38 4.02
CA LEU A 130 6.60 23.90 2.70
C LEU A 130 6.50 22.79 1.65
N GLY A 131 5.67 23.02 0.63
CA GLY A 131 5.67 22.25 -0.62
C GLY A 131 6.60 22.88 -1.65
N PHE A 132 7.51 22.08 -2.22
CA PHE A 132 8.49 22.54 -3.20
C PHE A 132 8.16 21.98 -4.60
N VAL A 133 7.71 22.86 -5.50
CA VAL A 133 7.50 22.54 -6.92
C VAL A 133 8.82 22.73 -7.64
N PHE A 134 9.37 21.61 -8.10
CA PHE A 134 10.66 21.53 -8.76
C PHE A 134 10.51 20.81 -10.10
N PRO A 135 10.45 21.54 -11.24
CA PRO A 135 9.99 21.01 -12.53
C PRO A 135 11.10 20.28 -13.31
N PHE A 136 11.91 19.50 -12.61
CA PHE A 136 13.03 18.73 -13.15
C PHE A 136 12.90 17.24 -12.77
N SER A 137 13.60 16.39 -13.51
CA SER A 137 13.57 14.94 -13.29
C SER A 137 14.31 14.60 -11.99
N CYS A 138 13.58 14.14 -10.97
CA CYS A 138 14.12 13.74 -9.68
C CYS A 138 13.86 12.27 -9.38
N ARG A 139 14.86 11.58 -8.84
CA ARG A 139 14.67 10.26 -8.23
C ARG A 139 14.23 10.45 -6.79
N GLN A 140 12.95 10.21 -6.51
CA GLN A 140 12.42 10.26 -5.15
C GLN A 140 12.49 8.88 -4.51
N THR A 141 12.78 8.84 -3.20
CA THR A 141 12.60 7.64 -2.38
C THR A 141 11.53 7.84 -1.29
N ARG A 142 11.17 9.09 -1.05
CA ARG A 142 10.09 9.56 -0.16
C ARG A 142 9.59 10.92 -0.67
N LEU A 143 8.49 11.41 -0.12
CA LEU A 143 7.97 12.75 -0.42
C LEU A 143 8.95 13.88 -0.10
N ASP A 144 9.74 13.71 0.97
CA ASP A 144 10.69 14.70 1.51
C ASP A 144 12.16 14.42 1.12
N LYS A 145 12.39 13.57 0.13
CA LYS A 145 13.76 13.16 -0.28
C LYS A 145 13.84 12.90 -1.77
N ALA A 146 14.64 13.69 -2.47
CA ALA A 146 14.67 13.67 -3.94
C ALA A 146 16.05 14.04 -4.51
N GLU A 147 16.66 13.11 -5.24
CA GLU A 147 17.93 13.37 -5.93
C GLU A 147 17.68 13.91 -7.34
N LEU A 148 18.25 15.07 -7.67
CA LEU A 148 18.19 15.60 -9.05
C LEU A 148 18.93 14.65 -9.99
N ILE A 149 18.28 14.19 -11.06
CA ILE A 149 18.94 13.30 -12.02
C ILE A 149 19.74 14.09 -13.05
N SER A 150 19.13 15.12 -13.63
CA SER A 150 19.78 15.97 -14.64
C SER A 150 19.04 17.29 -14.80
N TRP A 151 19.76 18.36 -15.03
CA TRP A 151 19.17 19.64 -15.40
C TRP A 151 18.53 19.62 -16.80
N SER A 152 17.57 20.51 -17.02
CA SER A 152 16.92 20.73 -18.31
C SER A 152 16.47 22.20 -18.41
N LYS A 153 15.75 22.56 -19.48
CA LYS A 153 15.06 23.86 -19.58
C LYS A 153 15.97 25.10 -19.40
N GLY A 154 17.26 24.98 -19.74
CA GLY A 154 18.25 26.06 -19.67
C GLY A 154 18.97 26.22 -18.32
N PHE A 155 18.66 25.41 -17.32
CA PHE A 155 19.41 25.35 -16.05
C PHE A 155 20.67 24.50 -16.21
N SER A 156 21.73 24.87 -15.50
CA SER A 156 23.00 24.14 -15.49
C SER A 156 23.84 24.48 -14.24
N CYS A 157 23.21 24.45 -13.07
CA CYS A 157 23.90 24.79 -11.83
C CYS A 157 24.86 23.68 -11.40
N SER A 158 26.11 24.04 -11.06
CA SER A 158 27.09 23.06 -10.54
C SER A 158 26.69 22.53 -9.17
N ASP A 159 27.18 21.34 -8.82
CA ASP A 159 27.05 20.78 -7.46
C ASP A 159 25.62 20.47 -7.00
N VAL A 160 24.68 20.19 -7.92
CA VAL A 160 23.28 19.81 -7.59
C VAL A 160 22.89 18.43 -8.10
N GLU A 161 23.30 18.04 -9.32
CA GLU A 161 22.99 16.72 -9.86
C GLU A 161 23.53 15.60 -8.97
N GLY A 162 22.72 14.58 -8.72
CA GLY A 162 23.00 13.49 -7.78
C GLY A 162 22.85 13.86 -6.30
N LYS A 163 22.43 15.09 -5.96
CA LYS A 163 22.20 15.51 -4.56
C LYS A 163 20.71 15.66 -4.25
N ASP A 164 20.40 15.53 -2.97
CA ASP A 164 19.05 15.73 -2.44
C ASP A 164 18.66 17.21 -2.45
N VAL A 165 17.79 17.60 -3.39
CA VAL A 165 17.38 19.00 -3.56
C VAL A 165 16.46 19.48 -2.43
N VAL A 166 15.79 18.57 -1.72
CA VAL A 166 15.01 18.91 -0.51
C VAL A 166 15.96 19.32 0.60
N GLN A 167 17.03 18.55 0.81
CA GLN A 167 18.06 18.87 1.80
C GLN A 167 18.81 20.16 1.45
N LEU A 168 19.11 20.41 0.17
CA LEU A 168 19.74 21.65 -0.27
C LEU A 168 18.85 22.87 0.04
N LEU A 169 17.56 22.81 -0.29
CA LEU A 169 16.62 23.89 0.02
C LEU A 169 16.43 24.06 1.54
N GLN A 170 16.25 22.96 2.29
CA GLN A 170 16.11 23.03 3.75
C GLN A 170 17.34 23.66 4.41
N SER A 171 18.54 23.30 3.94
CA SER A 171 19.79 23.89 4.44
C SER A 171 19.86 25.38 4.15
N ALA A 172 19.47 25.81 2.94
CA ALA A 172 19.42 27.23 2.57
C ALA A 172 18.39 28.02 3.40
N ILE A 173 17.20 27.45 3.66
CA ILE A 173 16.17 28.04 4.53
C ILE A 173 16.70 28.20 5.96
N ASN A 174 17.38 27.18 6.51
CA ASN A 174 17.96 27.24 7.85
C ASN A 174 19.05 28.32 7.96
N LYS A 175 19.84 28.56 6.90
CA LYS A 175 20.80 29.68 6.84
C LYS A 175 20.12 31.06 6.93
N GLN A 176 18.85 31.18 6.56
CA GLN A 176 18.04 32.41 6.70
C GLN A 176 17.38 32.52 8.08
N GLU A 177 17.74 31.68 9.06
CA GLU A 177 17.16 31.62 10.41
C GLU A 177 15.65 31.25 10.43
N LEU A 178 15.13 30.66 9.36
CA LEU A 178 13.74 30.22 9.24
C LEU A 178 13.54 28.76 9.67
N CYS A 179 14.07 28.38 10.84
CA CYS A 179 14.07 26.99 11.33
C CYS A 179 12.67 26.40 11.62
N HIS A 180 11.61 27.21 11.55
CA HIS A 180 10.22 26.78 11.70
C HIS A 180 9.59 26.36 10.36
N VAL A 181 10.26 26.56 9.23
CA VAL A 181 9.82 26.15 7.90
C VAL A 181 10.41 24.79 7.56
N ASP A 182 9.53 23.80 7.39
CA ASP A 182 9.90 22.41 7.10
C ASP A 182 9.54 22.08 5.64
N VAL A 183 10.52 21.73 4.79
CA VAL A 183 10.25 21.23 3.44
C VAL A 183 9.73 19.79 3.54
N VAL A 184 8.42 19.59 3.39
CA VAL A 184 7.77 18.29 3.66
C VAL A 184 7.44 17.50 2.40
N ALA A 185 7.40 18.16 1.23
CA ALA A 185 7.06 17.51 -0.03
C ALA A 185 7.78 18.19 -1.19
N LEU A 186 8.42 17.38 -2.04
CA LEU A 186 8.86 17.77 -3.37
C LEU A 186 7.95 17.16 -4.42
N MET A 187 7.63 17.94 -5.45
CA MET A 187 6.81 17.47 -6.56
C MET A 187 7.20 18.13 -7.89
N ASN A 188 6.89 17.43 -8.97
CA ASN A 188 6.97 17.96 -10.32
C ASN A 188 5.75 18.87 -10.61
N ASP A 189 5.90 19.80 -11.56
CA ASP A 189 4.83 20.69 -12.04
C ASP A 189 3.61 19.91 -12.52
N THR A 190 3.78 18.77 -13.21
CA THR A 190 2.64 17.95 -13.63
C THR A 190 1.80 17.45 -12.45
N VAL A 191 2.43 17.12 -11.32
CA VAL A 191 1.72 16.62 -10.15
C VAL A 191 0.94 17.74 -9.47
N GLY A 192 1.53 18.93 -9.40
CA GLY A 192 0.81 20.14 -8.97
C GLY A 192 -0.41 20.42 -9.85
N THR A 193 -0.28 20.29 -11.18
CA THR A 193 -1.42 20.44 -12.12
C THR A 193 -2.52 19.41 -11.83
N MET A 194 -2.15 18.13 -11.64
CA MET A 194 -3.12 17.05 -11.34
C MET A 194 -3.93 17.35 -10.08
N MET A 195 -3.26 17.89 -9.07
CA MET A 195 -3.83 18.11 -7.74
C MET A 195 -4.60 19.43 -7.62
N THR A 196 -4.49 20.31 -8.63
CA THR A 196 -5.22 21.58 -8.71
C THR A 196 -6.60 21.42 -9.34
N CYS A 197 -6.74 20.50 -10.29
CA CYS A 197 -7.92 20.36 -11.13
C CYS A 197 -8.89 19.29 -10.59
N GLY A 198 -10.18 19.62 -10.55
CA GLY A 198 -11.25 18.70 -10.23
C GLY A 198 -12.61 19.27 -10.64
N MET A 199 -13.56 18.41 -10.99
CA MET A 199 -14.93 18.79 -11.37
C MET A 199 -15.91 18.07 -10.44
N GLY A 200 -16.84 18.82 -9.82
CA GLY A 200 -17.89 18.23 -8.98
C GLY A 200 -17.36 17.44 -7.76
N GLY A 201 -16.15 17.74 -7.29
CA GLY A 201 -15.50 17.00 -6.19
C GLY A 201 -14.71 15.77 -6.63
N GLU A 202 -14.66 15.43 -7.93
CA GLU A 202 -13.81 14.35 -8.43
C GLU A 202 -12.43 14.88 -8.85
N PRO A 203 -11.33 14.37 -8.25
CA PRO A 203 -9.98 14.82 -8.56
C PRO A 203 -9.51 14.29 -9.92
N CYS A 204 -8.61 15.03 -10.57
CA CYS A 204 -7.91 14.52 -11.75
C CYS A 204 -6.99 13.34 -11.37
N GLU A 205 -6.91 12.35 -12.26
CA GLU A 205 -6.01 11.20 -12.11
C GLU A 205 -4.87 11.19 -13.13
N VAL A 206 -4.91 12.13 -14.07
CA VAL A 206 -3.87 12.37 -15.06
C VAL A 206 -3.65 13.87 -15.12
N ALA A 207 -2.41 14.28 -15.35
CA ALA A 207 -2.12 15.65 -15.73
C ALA A 207 -1.12 15.74 -16.85
N LEU A 208 -1.22 16.83 -17.57
CA LEU A 208 -0.44 17.16 -18.74
C LEU A 208 0.04 18.60 -18.63
N VAL A 209 1.34 18.80 -18.80
CA VAL A 209 1.94 20.12 -18.94
C VAL A 209 2.47 20.25 -20.37
N VAL A 210 2.01 21.28 -21.08
CA VAL A 210 2.47 21.61 -22.44
C VAL A 210 2.83 23.09 -22.50
N ASP A 211 4.04 23.38 -22.06
CA ASP A 211 4.59 24.71 -21.95
C ASP A 211 5.92 24.78 -22.72
N THR A 212 6.96 25.38 -22.14
CA THR A 212 8.32 25.37 -22.66
C THR A 212 8.84 23.96 -22.98
N GLY A 213 8.55 23.00 -22.10
CA GLY A 213 8.68 21.56 -22.35
C GLY A 213 7.32 20.86 -22.33
N THR A 214 7.32 19.54 -22.34
CA THR A 214 6.11 18.75 -22.13
C THR A 214 6.36 17.55 -21.24
N ASN A 215 5.44 17.31 -20.32
CA ASN A 215 5.48 16.16 -19.43
C ASN A 215 4.07 15.75 -19.00
N SER A 216 3.94 14.54 -18.46
CA SER A 216 2.69 14.04 -17.90
C SER A 216 2.92 13.17 -16.66
N CYS A 217 1.92 13.13 -15.78
CA CYS A 217 1.85 12.19 -14.68
C CYS A 217 0.46 11.56 -14.56
N PHE A 218 0.36 10.42 -13.89
CA PHE A 218 -0.92 9.74 -13.67
C PHE A 218 -0.92 8.89 -12.39
N MET A 219 -2.11 8.56 -11.88
CA MET A 219 -2.30 7.65 -10.74
C MET A 219 -2.28 6.18 -11.19
N ALA A 220 -1.14 5.52 -10.99
CA ALA A 220 -0.94 4.09 -11.23
C ALA A 220 -1.35 3.24 -10.03
N GLU A 221 -1.63 1.95 -10.25
CA GLU A 221 -1.76 0.98 -9.15
C GLU A 221 -0.39 0.76 -8.51
N ALA A 222 -0.27 0.93 -7.19
CA ALA A 222 1.03 0.96 -6.50
C ALA A 222 1.80 -0.37 -6.69
N GLN A 223 1.09 -1.50 -6.69
CA GLN A 223 1.66 -2.82 -6.98
C GLN A 223 2.33 -2.95 -8.36
N GLN A 224 1.99 -2.10 -9.33
CA GLN A 224 2.59 -2.10 -10.67
C GLN A 224 3.81 -1.19 -10.78
N VAL A 225 4.09 -0.38 -9.75
CA VAL A 225 5.26 0.50 -9.68
C VAL A 225 6.38 -0.24 -8.96
N GLU A 226 7.01 -1.22 -9.63
CA GLU A 226 7.95 -2.16 -9.01
C GLU A 226 9.23 -1.48 -8.44
N MET A 227 9.47 -0.22 -8.79
CA MET A 227 10.57 0.60 -8.29
C MET A 227 10.30 1.21 -6.91
N ALA A 228 9.05 1.23 -6.45
CA ALA A 228 8.68 1.74 -5.13
C ALA A 228 8.54 0.60 -4.10
N GLU A 229 8.78 0.90 -2.83
CA GLU A 229 8.51 -0.05 -1.72
C GLU A 229 7.03 -0.07 -1.32
N GLU A 230 6.32 1.03 -1.53
CA GLU A 230 4.89 1.13 -1.24
C GLU A 230 4.08 0.42 -2.34
N THR A 231 3.45 -0.70 -1.98
CA THR A 231 2.68 -1.54 -2.90
C THR A 231 1.17 -1.40 -2.70
N SER A 232 0.72 -0.70 -1.66
CA SER A 232 -0.70 -0.59 -1.33
C SER A 232 -1.36 0.61 -2.01
N GLY A 233 -2.56 0.38 -2.54
CA GLY A 233 -3.38 1.43 -3.15
C GLY A 233 -2.81 1.92 -4.48
N ARG A 234 -2.70 3.25 -4.62
CA ARG A 234 -2.28 3.91 -5.86
C ARG A 234 -1.11 4.84 -5.60
N MET A 235 -0.35 5.15 -6.65
CA MET A 235 0.77 6.08 -6.59
C MET A 235 0.80 6.95 -7.85
N CYS A 236 0.99 8.25 -7.67
CA CYS A 236 1.26 9.13 -8.79
C CYS A 236 2.66 8.83 -9.37
N VAL A 237 2.71 8.61 -10.68
CA VAL A 237 3.92 8.35 -11.43
C VAL A 237 4.16 9.50 -12.40
N ASN A 238 5.35 10.09 -12.33
CA ASN A 238 5.81 11.06 -13.32
C ASN A 238 6.43 10.31 -14.51
N THR A 239 5.85 10.48 -15.70
CA THR A 239 6.25 9.69 -16.88
C THR A 239 7.63 10.04 -17.42
N GLU A 240 8.07 11.29 -17.24
CA GLU A 240 9.24 11.85 -17.92
C GLU A 240 9.21 11.57 -19.44
N TRP A 241 8.04 11.66 -20.05
CA TRP A 241 7.83 11.24 -21.44
C TRP A 241 8.60 12.05 -22.47
N GLY A 242 9.23 13.15 -22.07
CA GLY A 242 10.02 13.99 -22.95
C GLY A 242 11.19 13.23 -23.57
N CYS A 243 11.74 12.24 -22.86
CA CYS A 243 12.80 11.34 -23.33
C CYS A 243 12.32 10.25 -24.30
N PHE A 244 11.02 10.17 -24.60
CA PHE A 244 10.51 9.14 -25.49
C PHE A 244 11.13 9.30 -26.89
N GLY A 245 11.66 8.21 -27.45
CA GLY A 245 12.34 8.20 -28.75
C GLY A 245 13.86 8.48 -28.71
N ASP A 246 14.47 8.71 -27.55
CA ASP A 246 15.92 8.92 -27.40
C ASP A 246 16.74 7.70 -27.87
N ASP A 247 16.21 6.47 -27.72
CA ASP A 247 16.76 5.23 -28.29
C ASP A 247 16.55 5.07 -29.81
N GLY A 248 15.90 6.03 -30.47
CA GLY A 248 15.56 5.96 -31.89
C GLY A 248 14.20 5.33 -32.18
N THR A 249 13.37 5.03 -31.18
CA THR A 249 12.00 4.49 -31.37
C THR A 249 11.09 5.41 -32.19
N LEU A 250 11.42 6.71 -32.30
CA LEU A 250 10.69 7.71 -33.09
C LEU A 250 11.36 8.06 -34.43
N SER A 251 12.45 7.40 -34.82
CA SER A 251 13.26 7.81 -35.98
C SER A 251 12.49 7.86 -37.30
N ASP A 252 11.43 7.05 -37.43
CA ASP A 252 10.55 6.98 -38.60
C ASP A 252 9.59 8.18 -38.75
N ILE A 253 9.36 8.94 -37.67
CA ILE A 253 8.49 10.13 -37.69
C ILE A 253 9.26 11.45 -37.62
N LEU A 254 10.58 11.41 -37.42
CA LEU A 254 11.42 12.61 -37.36
C LEU A 254 11.65 13.16 -38.77
N THR A 255 11.31 14.43 -38.97
CA THR A 255 11.61 15.14 -40.22
C THR A 255 13.05 15.69 -40.20
N PRO A 256 13.61 16.07 -41.37
CA PRO A 256 14.90 16.75 -41.43
C PRO A 256 14.94 18.05 -40.60
N TYR A 257 13.79 18.71 -40.40
CA TYR A 257 13.69 19.92 -39.58
C TYR A 257 13.84 19.58 -38.10
N ASP A 258 13.21 18.49 -37.64
CA ASP A 258 13.31 18.02 -36.25
C ASP A 258 14.76 17.60 -35.92
N GLN A 259 15.41 16.91 -36.85
CA GLN A 259 16.83 16.52 -36.72
C GLN A 259 17.76 17.73 -36.61
N ARG A 260 17.49 18.81 -37.35
CA ARG A 260 18.25 20.08 -37.24
C ARG A 260 18.02 20.76 -35.89
N VAL A 261 16.79 20.81 -35.42
CA VAL A 261 16.45 21.37 -34.10
C VAL A 261 17.12 20.58 -32.98
N ASP A 262 17.15 19.25 -33.08
CA ASP A 262 17.86 18.37 -32.14
C ASP A 262 19.37 18.64 -32.13
N GLN A 263 20.00 18.73 -33.30
CA GLN A 263 21.44 19.01 -33.43
C GLN A 263 21.85 20.39 -32.89
N GLU A 264 20.98 21.39 -33.03
CA GLU A 264 21.22 22.77 -32.55
C GLU A 264 20.78 22.99 -31.09
N SER A 265 20.19 21.99 -30.43
CA SER A 265 19.76 22.09 -29.03
C SER A 265 20.94 22.00 -28.05
N SER A 266 20.70 22.33 -26.78
CA SER A 266 21.70 22.18 -25.71
C SER A 266 21.97 20.72 -25.31
N ASN A 267 21.17 19.78 -25.81
CA ASN A 267 21.16 18.36 -25.45
C ASN A 267 20.86 17.48 -26.67
N PRO A 268 21.71 17.47 -27.72
CA PRO A 268 21.45 16.68 -28.93
C PRO A 268 21.29 15.19 -28.63
N GLY A 269 20.27 14.55 -29.24
CA GLY A 269 19.97 13.13 -29.05
C GLY A 269 19.09 12.82 -27.84
N GLU A 270 18.87 13.77 -26.93
CA GLU A 270 18.04 13.60 -25.74
C GLU A 270 16.73 14.40 -25.84
N LYS A 271 15.73 14.03 -25.04
CA LYS A 271 14.44 14.75 -24.94
C LYS A 271 13.75 14.91 -26.31
N ARG A 272 13.85 13.89 -27.18
CA ARG A 272 13.38 13.97 -28.57
C ARG A 272 11.88 14.19 -28.68
N PHE A 273 11.06 13.51 -27.87
CA PHE A 273 9.61 13.74 -27.88
C PHE A 273 9.25 15.14 -27.40
N GLU A 274 9.95 15.64 -26.38
CA GLU A 274 9.76 17.03 -25.91
C GLU A 274 10.03 18.04 -27.04
N LYS A 275 11.10 17.83 -27.82
CA LYS A 275 11.46 18.70 -28.95
C LYS A 275 10.43 18.76 -30.06
N LEU A 276 9.55 17.76 -30.17
CA LEU A 276 8.48 17.74 -31.18
C LEU A 276 7.23 18.52 -30.74
N VAL A 277 7.08 18.79 -29.44
CA VAL A 277 5.83 19.29 -28.84
C VAL A 277 6.02 20.60 -28.06
N GLY A 278 7.09 20.72 -27.28
CA GLY A 278 7.33 21.83 -26.36
C GLY A 278 7.45 23.17 -27.07
N SER A 279 6.91 24.21 -26.45
CA SER A 279 6.86 25.57 -27.02
C SER A 279 8.25 26.14 -27.27
N LEU A 280 9.29 25.68 -26.58
CA LEU A 280 10.68 26.10 -26.84
C LEU A 280 11.14 25.77 -28.27
N TYR A 281 10.57 24.74 -28.91
CA TYR A 281 11.10 24.16 -30.15
C TYR A 281 10.23 24.43 -31.38
N LEU A 282 8.95 24.76 -31.21
CA LEU A 282 8.02 24.96 -32.34
C LEU A 282 8.45 26.08 -33.29
N GLY A 283 8.93 27.21 -32.74
CA GLY A 283 9.49 28.32 -33.53
C GLY A 283 10.68 27.89 -34.40
N GLU A 284 11.55 27.04 -33.85
CA GLU A 284 12.75 26.57 -34.54
C GLU A 284 12.44 25.55 -35.62
N ILE A 285 11.43 24.68 -35.42
CA ILE A 285 10.92 23.79 -36.47
C ILE A 285 10.38 24.60 -37.66
N VAL A 286 9.59 25.65 -37.39
CA VAL A 286 9.09 26.56 -38.42
C VAL A 286 10.27 27.26 -39.11
N ARG A 287 11.23 27.79 -38.35
CA ARG A 287 12.42 28.48 -38.89
C ARG A 287 13.21 27.58 -39.86
N HIS A 288 13.52 26.35 -39.48
CA HIS A 288 14.24 25.40 -40.34
C HIS A 288 13.45 24.98 -41.58
N THR A 289 12.12 24.89 -41.46
CA THR A 289 11.23 24.68 -42.61
C THR A 289 11.33 25.86 -43.59
N LEU A 290 11.31 27.10 -43.08
CA LEU A 290 11.43 28.31 -43.90
C LEU A 290 12.80 28.47 -44.55
N ILE A 291 13.90 28.11 -43.86
CA ILE A 291 15.25 28.10 -44.45
C ILE A 291 15.30 27.18 -45.67
N THR A 292 14.75 25.98 -45.52
CA THR A 292 14.76 24.96 -46.59
C THR A 292 13.94 25.44 -47.78
N LEU A 293 12.71 25.91 -47.55
CA LEU A 293 11.85 26.42 -48.63
C LEU A 293 12.40 27.70 -49.30
N ALA A 294 13.10 28.55 -48.54
CA ALA A 294 13.77 29.72 -49.09
C ALA A 294 14.97 29.34 -49.97
N ALA A 295 15.76 28.33 -49.56
CA ALA A 295 16.85 27.79 -50.36
C ALA A 295 16.36 27.18 -51.68
N GLU A 296 15.17 26.57 -51.67
CA GLU A 296 14.48 26.07 -52.87
C GLU A 296 13.81 27.18 -53.71
N LYS A 297 13.93 28.46 -53.31
CA LYS A 297 13.29 29.63 -53.95
C LYS A 297 11.76 29.55 -53.98
N VAL A 298 11.17 28.81 -53.05
CA VAL A 298 9.71 28.59 -52.96
C VAL A 298 9.02 29.70 -52.18
N VAL A 299 9.68 30.22 -51.15
CA VAL A 299 9.22 31.38 -50.36
C VAL A 299 10.27 32.50 -50.41
N PHE A 300 9.83 33.74 -50.22
CA PHE A 300 10.70 34.92 -50.14
C PHE A 300 11.58 35.16 -51.38
N THR A 301 11.06 34.85 -52.57
CA THR A 301 11.79 35.00 -53.84
C THR A 301 12.31 36.44 -54.00
N GLY A 302 13.62 36.61 -54.11
CA GLY A 302 14.26 37.94 -54.26
C GLY A 302 14.51 38.70 -52.94
N SER A 303 14.21 38.12 -51.78
CA SER A 303 14.54 38.70 -50.46
C SER A 303 15.86 38.18 -49.90
N ASN A 304 16.55 38.98 -49.08
CA ASN A 304 17.70 38.51 -48.29
C ASN A 304 17.20 37.72 -47.07
N VAL A 305 17.36 36.40 -47.10
CA VAL A 305 16.89 35.49 -46.03
C VAL A 305 17.98 35.13 -45.00
N ALA A 306 19.12 35.83 -45.00
CA ALA A 306 20.23 35.54 -44.08
C ALA A 306 19.81 35.60 -42.60
N VAL A 307 18.83 36.46 -42.26
CA VAL A 307 18.24 36.59 -40.92
C VAL A 307 17.67 35.28 -40.39
N LEU A 308 17.15 34.39 -41.25
CA LEU A 308 16.58 33.10 -40.84
C LEU A 308 17.65 32.12 -40.31
N ARG A 309 18.94 32.36 -40.60
CA ARG A 309 20.05 31.55 -40.05
C ARG A 309 20.33 31.87 -38.59
N THR A 310 19.83 33.00 -38.07
CA THR A 310 19.96 33.35 -36.66
C THR A 310 19.00 32.48 -35.84
N LYS A 311 19.55 31.72 -34.90
CA LYS A 311 18.77 30.89 -33.97
C LYS A 311 17.82 31.77 -33.13
N ASP A 312 16.64 31.24 -32.82
CA ASP A 312 15.61 31.88 -31.98
C ASP A 312 15.05 33.20 -32.54
N VAL A 313 15.25 33.47 -33.83
CA VAL A 313 14.76 34.68 -34.51
C VAL A 313 13.24 34.67 -34.68
N LEU A 314 12.63 33.48 -34.74
CA LEU A 314 11.19 33.30 -34.80
C LEU A 314 10.71 32.71 -33.46
N LYS A 315 10.06 33.54 -32.65
CA LYS A 315 9.56 33.12 -31.34
C LYS A 315 8.27 32.34 -31.48
N THR A 316 8.05 31.38 -30.58
CA THR A 316 6.83 30.58 -30.56
C THR A 316 5.57 31.41 -30.36
N GLN A 317 5.63 32.49 -29.58
CA GLN A 317 4.54 33.46 -29.48
C GLN A 317 4.12 34.01 -30.87
N GLN A 318 5.08 34.31 -31.74
CA GLN A 318 4.79 34.75 -33.12
C GLN A 318 4.19 33.63 -33.95
N VAL A 319 4.69 32.39 -33.82
CA VAL A 319 4.09 31.22 -34.50
C VAL A 319 2.63 31.05 -34.11
N LEU A 320 2.33 31.19 -32.82
CA LEU A 320 1.00 30.97 -32.31
C LEU A 320 0.04 32.15 -32.63
N GLU A 321 0.55 33.37 -32.70
CA GLU A 321 -0.19 34.52 -33.26
C GLU A 321 -0.54 34.32 -34.74
N ILE A 322 0.35 33.70 -35.52
CA ILE A 322 0.16 33.46 -36.96
C ILE A 322 -0.92 32.42 -37.26
N ILE A 323 -1.11 31.42 -36.40
CA ILE A 323 -2.10 30.34 -36.67
C ILE A 323 -3.55 30.79 -36.53
N ASP A 324 -3.79 31.94 -35.92
CA ASP A 324 -5.09 32.58 -35.74
C ASP A 324 -5.92 32.60 -37.03
N SER A 325 -7.23 32.35 -36.90
CA SER A 325 -8.13 32.24 -38.06
C SER A 325 -8.50 33.56 -38.70
N GLU A 326 -8.55 34.65 -37.93
CA GLU A 326 -9.04 35.95 -38.39
C GLU A 326 -7.89 36.88 -38.80
N GLU A 327 -6.86 36.99 -37.95
CA GLU A 327 -5.78 37.96 -38.12
C GLU A 327 -4.44 37.33 -38.51
N GLY A 328 -4.37 36.00 -38.59
CA GLY A 328 -3.10 35.28 -38.70
C GLY A 328 -2.26 35.65 -39.93
N MET A 329 -2.88 36.02 -41.06
CA MET A 329 -2.19 36.51 -42.26
C MET A 329 -1.52 37.88 -42.06
N THR A 330 -2.20 38.77 -41.35
CA THR A 330 -1.69 40.10 -40.99
C THR A 330 -0.57 39.98 -39.97
N LYS A 331 -0.74 39.08 -38.97
CA LYS A 331 0.30 38.74 -37.98
C LYS A 331 1.52 38.12 -38.64
N ALA A 332 1.35 37.24 -39.64
CA ALA A 332 2.44 36.67 -40.43
C ALA A 332 3.21 37.75 -41.19
N ARG A 333 2.51 38.65 -41.89
CA ARG A 333 3.15 39.77 -42.58
C ARG A 333 3.99 40.61 -41.63
N ARG A 334 3.39 41.05 -40.52
CA ARG A 334 4.05 41.87 -39.51
C ARG A 334 5.29 41.19 -38.92
N ALA A 335 5.17 39.91 -38.52
CA ALA A 335 6.28 39.15 -37.96
C ALA A 335 7.45 39.05 -38.95
N LEU A 336 7.17 38.76 -40.22
CA LEU A 336 8.18 38.62 -41.27
C LEU A 336 8.84 39.97 -41.62
N GLU A 337 8.06 41.06 -41.68
CA GLU A 337 8.57 42.42 -41.93
C GLU A 337 9.48 42.92 -40.80
N VAL A 338 9.16 42.60 -39.54
CA VAL A 338 10.03 42.90 -38.38
C VAL A 338 11.38 42.20 -38.50
N LEU A 339 11.44 41.02 -39.15
CA LEU A 339 12.70 40.33 -39.45
C LEU A 339 13.46 40.93 -40.65
N GLY A 340 12.95 41.99 -41.27
CA GLY A 340 13.54 42.61 -42.46
C GLY A 340 13.26 41.86 -43.75
N LEU A 341 12.33 40.91 -43.75
CA LEU A 341 11.88 40.21 -44.96
C LEU A 341 10.82 41.05 -45.69
N ARG A 342 10.68 40.85 -47.01
CA ARG A 342 9.63 41.49 -47.83
C ARG A 342 8.64 40.43 -48.32
N PRO A 343 7.71 39.94 -47.47
CA PRO A 343 6.84 38.82 -47.82
C PRO A 343 5.76 39.22 -48.82
N SER A 344 5.56 38.40 -49.85
CA SER A 344 4.34 38.46 -50.66
C SER A 344 3.14 37.93 -49.86
N GLU A 345 1.91 38.23 -50.29
CA GLU A 345 0.71 37.62 -49.70
C GLU A 345 0.75 36.09 -49.75
N ARG A 346 1.31 35.54 -50.83
CA ARG A 346 1.52 34.09 -50.98
C ARG A 346 2.52 33.54 -49.95
N ASP A 347 3.56 34.29 -49.60
CA ASP A 347 4.51 33.90 -48.55
C ASP A 347 3.83 33.88 -47.19
N CYS A 348 3.05 34.91 -46.85
CA CYS A 348 2.28 34.95 -45.61
C CYS A 348 1.34 33.74 -45.48
N CYS A 349 0.63 33.38 -46.55
CA CYS A 349 -0.26 32.22 -46.59
C CYS A 349 0.49 30.92 -46.34
N ARG A 350 1.64 30.73 -46.99
CA ARG A 350 2.48 29.54 -46.80
C ARG A 350 3.06 29.45 -45.40
N VAL A 351 3.55 30.57 -44.85
CA VAL A 351 4.06 30.64 -43.48
C VAL A 351 2.95 30.28 -42.49
N GLN A 352 1.76 30.82 -42.67
CA GLN A 352 0.60 30.46 -41.85
C GLN A 352 0.26 28.97 -41.93
N GLN A 353 0.28 28.38 -43.13
CA GLN A 353 0.04 26.94 -43.31
C GLN A 353 1.10 26.09 -42.58
N ILE A 354 2.37 26.47 -42.67
CA ILE A 354 3.47 25.78 -41.98
C ILE A 354 3.29 25.87 -40.46
N CYS A 355 3.06 27.07 -39.92
CA CYS A 355 2.79 27.26 -38.49
C CYS A 355 1.61 26.39 -38.02
N ARG A 356 0.51 26.36 -38.80
CA ARG A 356 -0.67 25.55 -38.47
C ARG A 356 -0.37 24.06 -38.44
N VAL A 357 0.38 23.55 -39.40
CA VAL A 357 0.74 22.12 -39.45
C VAL A 357 1.69 21.75 -38.31
N VAL A 358 2.70 22.57 -38.01
CA VAL A 358 3.64 22.32 -36.90
C VAL A 358 2.90 22.26 -35.56
N VAL A 359 2.01 23.22 -35.28
CA VAL A 359 1.23 23.24 -34.04
C VAL A 359 0.21 22.10 -33.99
N SER A 360 -0.44 21.77 -35.11
CA SER A 360 -1.38 20.65 -35.20
C SER A 360 -0.68 19.30 -34.95
N ARG A 361 0.53 19.14 -35.48
CA ARG A 361 1.38 17.97 -35.25
C ARG A 361 1.75 17.83 -33.78
N ALA A 362 2.17 18.92 -33.14
CA ALA A 362 2.49 18.94 -31.71
C ALA A 362 1.28 18.51 -30.85
N ALA A 363 0.09 19.05 -31.14
CA ALA A 363 -1.15 18.68 -30.45
C ALA A 363 -1.51 17.19 -30.65
N ALA A 364 -1.35 16.67 -31.87
CA ALA A 364 -1.65 15.27 -32.19
C ALA A 364 -0.67 14.28 -31.53
N LEU A 365 0.63 14.60 -31.48
CA LEU A 365 1.62 13.80 -30.76
C LEU A 365 1.35 13.81 -29.24
N CYS A 366 1.02 14.96 -28.70
CA CYS A 366 0.61 15.09 -27.29
C CYS A 366 -0.64 14.25 -26.99
N ALA A 367 -1.62 14.22 -27.90
CA ALA A 367 -2.80 13.36 -27.81
C ALA A 367 -2.45 11.86 -27.84
N ALA A 368 -1.48 11.45 -28.65
CA ALA A 368 -1.01 10.06 -28.67
C ALA A 368 -0.36 9.64 -27.36
N GLY A 369 0.42 10.53 -26.73
CA GLY A 369 0.97 10.30 -25.40
C GLY A 369 -0.11 10.19 -24.33
N LEU A 370 -1.06 11.12 -24.32
CA LEU A 370 -2.18 11.10 -23.37
C LEU A 370 -3.03 9.82 -23.55
N ALA A 371 -3.34 9.45 -24.80
CA ALA A 371 -4.07 8.22 -25.11
C ALA A 371 -3.33 6.96 -24.64
N ALA A 372 -1.99 6.93 -24.71
CA ALA A 372 -1.20 5.81 -24.20
C ALA A 372 -1.36 5.64 -22.68
N ILE A 373 -1.33 6.75 -21.93
CA ILE A 373 -1.56 6.76 -20.47
C ILE A 373 -2.96 6.26 -20.13
N LEU A 374 -3.97 6.81 -20.80
CA LEU A 374 -5.38 6.48 -20.57
C LEU A 374 -5.67 5.00 -20.84
N SER A 375 -5.21 4.47 -22.00
CA SER A 375 -5.36 3.06 -22.32
C SER A 375 -4.60 2.15 -21.37
N HIS A 376 -3.42 2.57 -20.91
CA HIS A 376 -2.68 1.84 -19.89
C HIS A 376 -3.47 1.76 -18.58
N MET A 377 -4.03 2.87 -18.10
CA MET A 377 -4.87 2.91 -16.88
C MET A 377 -6.13 2.06 -17.02
N CYS A 378 -6.79 2.08 -18.18
CA CYS A 378 -7.97 1.26 -18.44
C CYS A 378 -7.63 -0.23 -18.36
N GLN A 379 -6.52 -0.64 -18.98
CA GLN A 379 -6.03 -2.03 -18.96
C GLN A 379 -5.56 -2.47 -17.58
N SER A 380 -4.79 -1.62 -16.87
CA SER A 380 -4.21 -1.96 -15.57
C SER A 380 -5.25 -2.14 -14.48
N ARG A 381 -6.41 -1.49 -14.62
CA ARG A 381 -7.54 -1.56 -13.70
C ARG A 381 -8.62 -2.55 -14.14
N GLU A 382 -8.36 -3.29 -15.23
CA GLU A 382 -9.30 -4.28 -15.79
C GLU A 382 -10.70 -3.69 -16.07
N LEU A 383 -10.74 -2.45 -16.57
CA LEU A 383 -11.98 -1.74 -16.87
C LEU A 383 -12.36 -1.89 -18.34
N GLU A 384 -13.65 -2.08 -18.62
CA GLU A 384 -14.19 -2.00 -19.98
C GLU A 384 -14.21 -0.56 -20.52
N ARG A 385 -14.43 0.41 -19.63
CA ARG A 385 -14.48 1.83 -19.95
C ARG A 385 -13.94 2.68 -18.80
N LEU A 386 -12.99 3.56 -19.10
CA LEU A 386 -12.43 4.51 -18.13
C LEU A 386 -13.11 5.87 -18.25
N VAL A 387 -13.61 6.42 -17.14
CA VAL A 387 -14.07 7.82 -17.06
C VAL A 387 -13.06 8.59 -16.23
N VAL A 388 -12.48 9.66 -16.77
CA VAL A 388 -11.38 10.34 -16.10
C VAL A 388 -11.26 11.82 -16.45
N ASN A 389 -10.92 12.61 -15.44
CA ASN A 389 -10.58 14.02 -15.57
C ASN A 389 -9.05 14.17 -15.72
N VAL A 390 -8.63 15.00 -16.68
CA VAL A 390 -7.22 15.28 -16.96
C VAL A 390 -6.96 16.76 -16.70
N GLY A 391 -6.06 17.07 -15.77
CA GLY A 391 -5.60 18.44 -15.55
C GLY A 391 -4.62 18.85 -16.66
N VAL A 392 -4.81 20.01 -17.28
CA VAL A 392 -3.93 20.49 -18.35
C VAL A 392 -3.43 21.89 -18.03
N ASP A 393 -2.12 22.08 -18.05
CA ASP A 393 -1.46 23.37 -17.89
C ASP A 393 -0.49 23.64 -19.05
N GLY A 394 -0.09 24.90 -19.20
CA GLY A 394 0.86 25.39 -20.18
C GLY A 394 0.26 26.36 -21.20
N GLU A 395 1.13 27.21 -21.76
CA GLU A 395 0.76 28.29 -22.67
C GLU A 395 0.09 27.77 -23.96
N LEU A 396 0.56 26.63 -24.49
CA LEU A 396 0.05 26.07 -25.75
C LEU A 396 -1.43 25.66 -25.65
N TYR A 397 -1.86 25.15 -24.50
CA TYR A 397 -3.25 24.73 -24.27
C TYR A 397 -4.19 25.89 -23.88
N ARG A 398 -3.68 26.86 -23.10
CA ARG A 398 -4.47 28.02 -22.65
C ARG A 398 -4.63 29.08 -23.72
N GLY A 399 -3.55 29.37 -24.46
CA GLY A 399 -3.51 30.46 -25.43
C GLY A 399 -4.24 30.16 -26.74
N TYR A 400 -4.45 28.89 -27.10
CA TYR A 400 -4.84 28.52 -28.47
C TYR A 400 -5.92 27.44 -28.54
N SER A 401 -7.13 27.84 -28.95
CA SER A 401 -8.33 26.96 -29.05
C SER A 401 -8.09 25.73 -29.93
N ARG A 402 -7.43 25.92 -31.07
CA ARG A 402 -7.15 24.84 -32.02
C ARG A 402 -6.28 23.73 -31.43
N PHE A 403 -5.31 24.06 -30.56
CA PHE A 403 -4.49 23.06 -29.90
C PHE A 403 -5.37 22.17 -29.00
N ARG A 404 -6.27 22.79 -28.24
CA ARG A 404 -7.24 22.11 -27.36
C ARG A 404 -8.20 21.21 -28.14
N GLU A 405 -8.75 21.71 -29.24
CA GLU A 405 -9.66 20.95 -30.10
C GLU A 405 -8.99 19.70 -30.65
N ILE A 406 -7.77 19.84 -31.20
CA ILE A 406 -7.01 18.70 -31.74
C ILE A 406 -6.66 17.71 -30.62
N LEU A 407 -6.18 18.20 -29.48
CA LEU A 407 -5.85 17.36 -28.33
C LEU A 407 -7.05 16.53 -27.88
N GLN A 408 -8.22 17.17 -27.73
CA GLN A 408 -9.47 16.48 -27.34
C GLN A 408 -9.92 15.47 -28.40
N SER A 409 -10.03 15.88 -29.66
CA SER A 409 -10.55 15.03 -30.74
C SER A 409 -9.64 13.84 -31.02
N VAL A 410 -8.33 14.06 -31.16
CA VAL A 410 -7.36 12.99 -31.44
C VAL A 410 -7.25 12.02 -30.27
N THR A 411 -7.29 12.50 -29.01
CA THR A 411 -7.29 11.61 -27.84
C THR A 411 -8.50 10.67 -27.88
N GLY A 412 -9.70 11.19 -28.19
CA GLY A 412 -10.92 10.38 -28.32
C GLY A 412 -10.87 9.36 -29.46
N LEU A 413 -10.19 9.68 -30.56
CA LEU A 413 -9.98 8.73 -31.67
C LEU A 413 -8.99 7.62 -31.30
N LEU A 414 -7.92 7.97 -30.58
CA LEU A 414 -6.85 7.04 -30.23
C LEU A 414 -7.19 6.15 -29.02
N ALA A 415 -8.01 6.62 -28.08
CA ALA A 415 -8.46 5.89 -26.88
C ALA A 415 -10.00 5.89 -26.76
N PRO A 416 -10.73 5.25 -27.68
CA PRO A 416 -12.20 5.22 -27.68
C PRO A 416 -12.80 4.53 -26.43
N GLU A 417 -12.02 3.70 -25.73
CA GLU A 417 -12.37 3.07 -24.46
C GLU A 417 -12.37 4.04 -23.26
N CYS A 418 -11.94 5.30 -23.45
CA CYS A 418 -11.83 6.30 -22.40
C CYS A 418 -12.77 7.50 -22.65
N MET A 419 -13.54 7.89 -21.64
CA MET A 419 -14.30 9.14 -21.62
C MET A 419 -13.51 10.20 -20.86
N VAL A 420 -12.94 11.15 -21.60
CA VAL A 420 -11.92 12.09 -21.10
C VAL A 420 -12.47 13.50 -21.04
N THR A 421 -12.33 14.13 -19.88
CA THR A 421 -12.60 15.57 -19.69
C THR A 421 -11.30 16.32 -19.44
N LEU A 422 -10.91 17.23 -20.34
CA LEU A 422 -9.71 18.06 -20.18
C LEU A 422 -10.04 19.34 -19.41
N LEU A 423 -9.39 19.55 -18.26
CA LEU A 423 -9.62 20.67 -17.36
C LEU A 423 -8.42 21.61 -17.34
N PRO A 424 -8.55 22.89 -17.75
CA PRO A 424 -7.44 23.84 -17.65
C PRO A 424 -7.10 24.16 -16.18
N SER A 425 -5.81 24.23 -15.86
CA SER A 425 -5.35 24.81 -14.60
C SER A 425 -5.46 26.34 -14.64
N VAL A 426 -6.23 26.92 -13.72
CA VAL A 426 -6.52 28.37 -13.70
C VAL A 426 -5.44 29.16 -12.95
N ASP A 427 -4.96 28.63 -11.82
CA ASP A 427 -4.07 29.34 -10.87
C ASP A 427 -2.60 28.87 -10.90
N GLY A 428 -2.26 28.00 -11.85
CA GLY A 428 -0.96 27.33 -11.95
C GLY A 428 -0.84 26.15 -10.99
N THR A 429 0.39 25.69 -10.74
CA THR A 429 0.68 24.47 -9.97
C THR A 429 0.60 24.66 -8.45
N GLY A 430 0.58 25.90 -7.96
CA GLY A 430 0.84 26.20 -6.55
C GLY A 430 -0.27 25.76 -5.61
N ARG A 431 -1.53 25.85 -6.06
CA ARG A 431 -2.67 25.33 -5.30
C ARG A 431 -2.60 23.81 -5.15
N GLY A 432 -2.30 23.10 -6.23
CA GLY A 432 -2.13 21.65 -6.18
C GLY A 432 -0.92 21.25 -5.35
N ALA A 433 0.14 22.06 -5.33
CA ALA A 433 1.28 21.80 -4.49
C ALA A 433 1.00 21.93 -2.99
N ALA A 434 0.21 22.93 -2.60
CA ALA A 434 -0.34 22.99 -1.26
C ALA A 434 -1.21 21.76 -0.97
N MET A 435 -2.03 21.33 -1.93
CA MET A 435 -2.88 20.15 -1.74
C MET A 435 -2.07 18.85 -1.54
N VAL A 436 -1.02 18.62 -2.34
CA VAL A 436 -0.08 17.50 -2.13
C VAL A 436 0.54 17.56 -0.74
N THR A 437 0.96 18.76 -0.33
CA THR A 437 1.56 19.00 0.99
C THR A 437 0.57 18.62 2.10
N ALA A 438 -0.69 19.04 1.99
CA ALA A 438 -1.74 18.71 2.95
C ALA A 438 -2.04 17.20 3.00
N VAL A 439 -2.13 16.55 1.83
CA VAL A 439 -2.31 15.10 1.72
C VAL A 439 -1.16 14.35 2.39
N ALA A 440 0.08 14.76 2.13
CA ALA A 440 1.28 14.18 2.74
C ALA A 440 1.25 14.26 4.28
N LEU A 441 0.92 15.44 4.81
CA LEU A 441 0.80 15.66 6.26
C LEU A 441 -0.31 14.81 6.87
N ARG A 442 -1.46 14.71 6.19
CA ARG A 442 -2.59 13.90 6.63
C ARG A 442 -2.24 12.42 6.67
N LEU A 443 -1.61 11.88 5.63
CA LEU A 443 -1.18 10.47 5.60
C LEU A 443 -0.13 10.17 6.67
N ALA A 444 0.82 11.10 6.90
CA ALA A 444 1.80 10.98 7.97
C ALA A 444 1.14 10.98 9.36
N ALA A 445 0.14 11.85 9.56
CA ALA A 445 -0.64 11.89 10.80
C ALA A 445 -1.46 10.59 11.01
N HIS A 446 -2.10 10.09 9.96
CA HIS A 446 -2.82 8.81 9.99
C HIS A 446 -1.90 7.66 10.39
N ARG A 447 -0.72 7.55 9.77
CA ARG A 447 0.25 6.49 10.09
C ARG A 447 0.69 6.55 11.54
N ARG A 448 0.99 7.74 12.07
CA ARG A 448 1.36 7.93 13.49
C ARG A 448 0.24 7.50 14.44
N GLU A 449 -1.01 7.82 14.12
CA GLU A 449 -2.14 7.43 14.98
C GLU A 449 -2.43 5.92 14.90
N VAL A 450 -2.27 5.30 13.73
CA VAL A 450 -2.31 3.82 13.59
C VAL A 450 -1.19 3.18 14.41
N ASP A 451 0.05 3.63 14.27
CA ASP A 451 1.18 3.13 15.06
C ASP A 451 0.95 3.30 16.56
N ARG A 452 0.37 4.43 16.99
CA ARG A 452 0.02 4.68 18.39
C ARG A 452 -1.06 3.71 18.90
N LEU A 453 -2.08 3.43 18.10
CA LEU A 453 -3.13 2.47 18.45
C LEU A 453 -2.60 1.03 18.55
N LEU A 454 -1.67 0.66 17.67
CA LEU A 454 -1.09 -0.68 17.62
C LEU A 454 0.10 -0.86 18.59
N ALA A 455 0.70 0.23 19.08
CA ALA A 455 1.86 0.17 19.98
C ALA A 455 1.66 -0.72 21.22
N PRO A 456 0.50 -0.70 21.91
CA PRO A 456 0.27 -1.58 23.07
C PRO A 456 0.30 -3.08 22.75
N LEU A 457 0.11 -3.47 21.49
CA LEU A 457 0.16 -4.88 21.05
C LEU A 457 1.60 -5.33 20.72
N ARG A 458 2.57 -4.41 20.70
CA ARG A 458 3.98 -4.73 20.41
C ARG A 458 4.71 -5.05 21.71
N LEU A 459 5.03 -6.33 21.92
CA LEU A 459 5.84 -6.77 23.05
C LEU A 459 7.33 -6.58 22.74
N SER A 460 8.05 -5.92 23.64
CA SER A 460 9.51 -5.82 23.57
C SER A 460 10.17 -7.13 24.04
N ARG A 461 11.46 -7.29 23.75
CA ARG A 461 12.24 -8.40 24.30
C ARG A 461 12.18 -8.45 25.83
N THR A 462 12.25 -7.30 26.48
CA THR A 462 12.17 -7.19 27.94
C THR A 462 10.81 -7.64 28.48
N ASP A 463 9.72 -7.34 27.75
CA ASP A 463 8.39 -7.81 28.13
C ASP A 463 8.31 -9.33 28.06
N LEU A 464 8.85 -9.93 26.99
CA LEU A 464 8.87 -11.39 26.82
C LEU A 464 9.71 -12.09 27.89
N GLU A 465 10.87 -11.54 28.24
CA GLU A 465 11.72 -12.05 29.34
C GLU A 465 11.00 -11.98 30.69
N ARG A 466 10.23 -10.91 30.94
CA ARG A 466 9.40 -10.78 32.13
C ARG A 466 8.26 -11.81 32.17
N VAL A 467 7.52 -11.97 31.07
CA VAL A 467 6.44 -12.96 30.96
C VAL A 467 6.99 -14.38 31.18
N GLN A 468 8.16 -14.69 30.63
CA GLN A 468 8.85 -15.97 30.86
C GLN A 468 9.19 -16.18 32.34
N ALA A 469 9.71 -15.16 33.02
CA ALA A 469 10.05 -15.25 34.43
C ALA A 469 8.80 -15.47 35.31
N LEU A 470 7.72 -14.75 35.04
CA LEU A 470 6.44 -14.89 35.74
C LEU A 470 5.81 -16.27 35.50
N MET A 471 5.84 -16.77 34.26
CA MET A 471 5.40 -18.13 33.92
C MET A 471 6.15 -19.18 34.74
N ARG A 472 7.48 -19.07 34.82
CA ARG A 472 8.32 -19.98 35.61
C ARG A 472 7.94 -19.96 37.10
N GLN A 473 7.74 -18.77 37.66
CA GLN A 473 7.31 -18.62 39.05
C GLN A 473 5.96 -19.31 39.30
N GLU A 474 4.98 -19.11 38.40
CA GLU A 474 3.67 -19.74 38.52
C GLU A 474 3.72 -21.27 38.35
N MET A 475 4.63 -21.78 37.51
CA MET A 475 4.90 -23.22 37.41
C MET A 475 5.43 -23.80 38.73
N GLU A 476 6.40 -23.13 39.36
CA GLU A 476 6.96 -23.55 40.65
C GLU A 476 5.88 -23.54 41.74
N LEU A 477 5.03 -22.51 41.79
CA LEU A 477 3.90 -22.44 42.69
C LEU A 477 2.89 -23.57 42.44
N GLY A 478 2.60 -23.87 41.17
CA GLY A 478 1.69 -24.94 40.77
C GLY A 478 2.20 -26.34 41.14
N LEU A 479 3.51 -26.58 41.08
CA LEU A 479 4.09 -27.87 41.48
C LEU A 479 4.15 -28.06 43.01
N GLY A 480 4.26 -26.97 43.76
CA GLY A 480 4.39 -27.00 45.21
C GLY A 480 3.12 -27.44 45.95
N ARG A 481 3.26 -28.34 46.94
CA ARG A 481 2.16 -28.93 47.71
C ARG A 481 1.25 -27.90 48.39
N GLU A 482 1.86 -26.92 49.05
CA GLU A 482 1.14 -25.89 49.82
C GLU A 482 0.76 -24.68 48.95
N SER A 483 1.51 -24.42 47.89
CA SER A 483 1.33 -23.27 47.00
C SER A 483 0.35 -23.51 45.84
N ASN A 484 0.10 -24.76 45.45
CA ASN A 484 -0.73 -25.13 44.29
C ASN A 484 -2.13 -24.47 44.31
N ALA A 485 -2.73 -24.34 45.50
CA ALA A 485 -4.05 -23.74 45.65
C ALA A 485 -4.10 -22.27 45.18
N ASN A 486 -2.99 -21.54 45.35
CA ASN A 486 -2.85 -20.12 45.03
C ASN A 486 -2.24 -19.86 43.64
N ALA A 487 -1.70 -20.90 42.98
CA ALA A 487 -1.11 -20.78 41.66
C ALA A 487 -2.20 -20.57 40.59
N SER A 488 -1.92 -19.67 39.65
CA SER A 488 -2.77 -19.49 38.46
C SER A 488 -2.59 -20.65 37.48
N ILE A 489 -1.39 -21.25 37.43
CA ILE A 489 -1.07 -22.44 36.64
C ILE A 489 -1.13 -23.67 37.54
N ARG A 490 -2.02 -24.62 37.22
CA ARG A 490 -2.37 -25.71 38.15
C ARG A 490 -1.39 -26.87 38.16
N MET A 491 -0.59 -27.06 37.10
CA MET A 491 0.45 -28.11 37.02
C MET A 491 -0.09 -29.49 37.43
N LEU A 492 -1.17 -29.90 36.77
CA LEU A 492 -1.95 -31.10 37.09
C LEU A 492 -1.17 -32.39 36.75
N PRO A 493 -0.96 -33.28 37.73
CA PRO A 493 -0.33 -34.58 37.51
C PRO A 493 -1.20 -35.47 36.62
N THR A 494 -0.61 -36.08 35.58
CA THR A 494 -1.37 -36.90 34.60
C THR A 494 -1.27 -38.41 34.84
N TYR A 495 -0.39 -38.84 35.76
CA TYR A 495 -0.03 -40.24 36.00
C TYR A 495 0.65 -40.96 34.83
N VAL A 496 0.96 -40.28 33.72
CA VAL A 496 1.80 -40.82 32.67
C VAL A 496 3.28 -40.59 33.05
N ARG A 497 4.05 -41.67 33.21
CA ARG A 497 5.41 -41.63 33.80
C ARG A 497 6.56 -41.74 32.81
N SER A 498 6.28 -42.09 31.57
CA SER A 498 7.27 -42.24 30.52
C SER A 498 6.66 -41.90 29.16
N THR A 499 7.49 -41.43 28.25
CA THR A 499 7.18 -41.36 26.82
C THR A 499 7.22 -42.77 26.21
N PRO A 500 6.75 -42.95 24.96
CA PRO A 500 6.85 -44.23 24.28
C PRO A 500 8.31 -44.71 24.18
N ASP A 501 8.50 -46.03 24.30
CA ASP A 501 9.81 -46.70 24.21
C ASP A 501 9.91 -47.72 23.05
N GLY A 502 8.84 -47.85 22.27
CA GLY A 502 8.77 -48.74 21.12
C GLY A 502 8.39 -50.18 21.47
N THR A 503 8.08 -50.48 22.73
CA THR A 503 7.58 -51.80 23.16
C THR A 503 6.06 -51.94 23.08
N GLU A 504 5.34 -50.84 22.83
CA GLU A 504 3.88 -50.76 22.86
C GLU A 504 3.26 -51.58 21.72
N ARG A 505 2.39 -52.53 22.05
CA ARG A 505 1.68 -53.35 21.05
C ARG A 505 0.23 -53.53 21.47
N GLY A 506 -0.68 -53.57 20.50
CA GLY A 506 -2.08 -53.85 20.77
C GLY A 506 -3.05 -53.13 19.83
N GLU A 507 -4.34 -53.36 20.08
CA GLU A 507 -5.45 -52.69 19.41
C GLU A 507 -6.28 -51.97 20.47
N PHE A 508 -6.51 -50.68 20.26
CA PHE A 508 -7.06 -49.76 21.25
C PHE A 508 -8.20 -48.97 20.63
N LEU A 509 -9.22 -48.70 21.43
CA LEU A 509 -10.22 -47.69 21.11
C LEU A 509 -9.75 -46.36 21.72
N ALA A 510 -9.91 -45.25 21.01
CA ALA A 510 -9.55 -43.94 21.50
C ALA A 510 -10.68 -42.95 21.25
N LEU A 511 -10.91 -42.07 22.22
CA LEU A 511 -11.85 -40.96 22.13
C LEU A 511 -11.08 -39.65 22.15
N ASP A 512 -11.51 -38.68 21.35
CA ASP A 512 -10.96 -37.33 21.34
C ASP A 512 -12.11 -36.32 21.48
N LEU A 513 -12.20 -35.75 22.68
CA LEU A 513 -13.18 -34.73 23.02
C LEU A 513 -12.46 -33.47 23.53
N GLY A 514 -12.49 -32.41 22.73
CA GLY A 514 -11.92 -31.11 23.12
C GLY A 514 -12.53 -29.88 22.47
N GLY A 515 -13.50 -30.05 21.58
CA GLY A 515 -14.21 -28.96 20.89
C GLY A 515 -15.55 -29.46 20.35
N THR A 516 -16.05 -28.84 19.29
CA THR A 516 -17.33 -29.23 18.66
C THR A 516 -17.26 -30.56 17.91
N ASN A 517 -16.05 -30.94 17.48
CA ASN A 517 -15.79 -32.20 16.78
C ASN A 517 -15.31 -33.24 17.78
N PHE A 518 -16.11 -34.26 18.01
CA PHE A 518 -15.77 -35.45 18.77
C PHE A 518 -15.25 -36.53 17.83
N ARG A 519 -14.17 -37.22 18.18
CA ARG A 519 -13.64 -38.29 17.35
C ARG A 519 -13.63 -39.61 18.09
N VAL A 520 -14.02 -40.66 17.39
CA VAL A 520 -13.83 -42.05 17.83
C VAL A 520 -12.83 -42.69 16.89
N LEU A 521 -11.82 -43.37 17.45
CA LEU A 521 -10.73 -43.98 16.69
C LEU A 521 -10.51 -45.41 17.15
N VAL A 522 -10.17 -46.31 16.22
CA VAL A 522 -9.48 -47.56 16.54
C VAL A 522 -8.03 -47.43 16.08
N VAL A 523 -7.09 -47.74 16.98
CA VAL A 523 -5.66 -47.60 16.78
C VAL A 523 -5.00 -48.96 17.00
N ARG A 524 -4.33 -49.47 15.97
CA ARG A 524 -3.56 -50.70 16.02
C ARG A 524 -2.08 -50.38 15.97
N VAL A 525 -1.37 -50.74 17.04
CA VAL A 525 0.07 -50.56 17.20
C VAL A 525 0.75 -51.91 17.01
N ALA A 526 1.57 -52.02 15.96
CA ALA A 526 2.30 -53.23 15.59
C ALA A 526 3.79 -52.92 15.35
N GLN A 527 4.61 -53.96 15.16
CA GLN A 527 6.04 -53.79 14.90
C GLN A 527 6.34 -53.02 13.60
N ASP A 528 5.43 -53.09 12.60
CA ASP A 528 5.55 -52.44 11.30
C ASP A 528 4.94 -51.02 11.29
N GLY A 529 4.46 -50.52 12.42
CA GLY A 529 3.94 -49.16 12.57
C GLY A 529 2.51 -49.09 13.13
N ILE A 530 1.93 -47.90 13.05
CA ILE A 530 0.58 -47.59 13.55
C ILE A 530 -0.41 -47.57 12.39
N ARG A 531 -1.54 -48.24 12.56
CA ARG A 531 -2.70 -48.17 11.66
C ARG A 531 -3.89 -47.64 12.43
N MET A 532 -4.62 -46.68 11.85
CA MET A 532 -5.78 -46.08 12.50
C MET A 532 -6.96 -45.92 11.54
N ALA A 533 -8.16 -46.09 12.08
CA ALA A 533 -9.40 -45.66 11.47
C ALA A 533 -10.12 -44.73 12.45
N SER A 534 -10.75 -43.67 11.94
CA SER A 534 -11.40 -42.66 12.78
C SER A 534 -12.65 -42.11 12.12
N GLU A 535 -13.62 -41.70 12.93
CA GLU A 535 -14.81 -41.00 12.50
C GLU A 535 -15.07 -39.77 13.36
N ILE A 536 -15.53 -38.69 12.74
CA ILE A 536 -15.83 -37.41 13.40
C ILE A 536 -17.34 -37.27 13.56
N TYR A 537 -17.75 -36.97 14.78
CA TYR A 537 -19.11 -36.72 15.19
C TYR A 537 -19.25 -35.27 15.66
N VAL A 538 -20.29 -34.60 15.19
CA VAL A 538 -20.60 -33.24 15.66
C VAL A 538 -21.41 -33.36 16.95
N ILE A 539 -21.00 -32.65 18.00
CA ILE A 539 -21.82 -32.51 19.21
C ILE A 539 -22.66 -31.24 19.07
N PRO A 540 -24.00 -31.34 19.07
CA PRO A 540 -24.86 -30.16 19.00
C PRO A 540 -24.66 -29.26 20.23
N THR A 541 -24.75 -27.94 20.04
CA THR A 541 -24.62 -26.96 21.13
C THR A 541 -25.61 -27.21 22.27
N THR A 542 -26.82 -27.66 21.95
CA THR A 542 -27.85 -28.03 22.93
C THR A 542 -27.42 -29.20 23.83
N ILE A 543 -26.57 -30.10 23.35
CA ILE A 543 -25.97 -31.20 24.11
C ILE A 543 -24.75 -30.70 24.90
N MET A 544 -23.88 -29.90 24.28
CA MET A 544 -22.69 -29.31 24.94
C MET A 544 -23.05 -28.46 26.17
N GLN A 545 -24.21 -27.81 26.13
CA GLN A 545 -24.73 -26.92 27.18
C GLN A 545 -25.90 -27.53 27.96
N GLY A 546 -26.21 -28.81 27.71
CA GLY A 546 -27.35 -29.53 28.30
C GLY A 546 -27.03 -30.15 29.67
N THR A 547 -27.46 -31.40 29.86
CA THR A 547 -27.11 -32.21 31.03
C THR A 547 -25.93 -33.12 30.73
N GLY A 548 -25.17 -33.47 31.77
CA GLY A 548 -24.09 -34.45 31.66
C GLY A 548 -24.58 -35.80 31.15
N GLU A 549 -25.75 -36.24 31.63
CA GLU A 549 -26.40 -37.45 31.14
C GLU A 549 -26.58 -37.42 29.62
N ALA A 550 -27.17 -36.34 29.07
CA ALA A 550 -27.37 -36.21 27.63
C ALA A 550 -26.06 -36.16 26.84
N LEU A 551 -25.02 -35.50 27.38
CA LEU A 551 -23.71 -35.42 26.74
C LEU A 551 -23.03 -36.79 26.66
N PHE A 552 -22.95 -37.53 27.76
CA PHE A 552 -22.29 -38.83 27.79
C PHE A 552 -23.11 -39.92 27.10
N ASP A 553 -24.44 -39.80 27.07
CA ASP A 553 -25.31 -40.67 26.26
C ASP A 553 -25.05 -40.47 24.75
N HIS A 554 -24.91 -39.21 24.30
CA HIS A 554 -24.54 -38.90 22.92
C HIS A 554 -23.16 -39.42 22.55
N ILE A 555 -22.17 -39.29 23.46
CA ILE A 555 -20.83 -39.87 23.28
C ILE A 555 -20.91 -41.38 23.10
N MET A 556 -21.71 -42.08 23.92
CA MET A 556 -21.88 -43.53 23.80
C MET A 556 -22.59 -43.93 22.50
N GLU A 557 -23.59 -43.17 22.04
CA GLU A 557 -24.22 -43.40 20.74
C GLU A 557 -23.21 -43.31 19.59
N CYS A 558 -22.31 -42.31 19.63
CA CYS A 558 -21.24 -42.17 18.64
C CYS A 558 -20.25 -43.36 18.68
N ILE A 559 -19.89 -43.83 19.88
CA ILE A 559 -19.02 -45.00 20.05
C ILE A 559 -19.66 -46.25 19.45
N MET A 560 -20.94 -46.49 19.76
CA MET A 560 -21.68 -47.63 19.26
C MET A 560 -21.83 -47.62 17.74
N ASP A 561 -22.14 -46.45 17.16
CA ASP A 561 -22.21 -46.27 15.72
C ASP A 561 -20.86 -46.55 15.04
N PHE A 562 -19.76 -46.02 15.58
CA PHE A 562 -18.43 -46.31 15.06
C PHE A 562 -18.07 -47.79 15.15
N GLN A 563 -18.30 -48.42 16.30
CA GLN A 563 -18.02 -49.85 16.50
C GLN A 563 -18.85 -50.73 15.57
N LEU A 564 -20.11 -50.36 15.29
CA LEU A 564 -20.94 -51.06 14.32
C LEU A 564 -20.34 -50.98 12.91
N LYS A 565 -19.94 -49.78 12.47
CA LYS A 565 -19.33 -49.55 11.15
C LYS A 565 -17.99 -50.27 10.98
N GLN A 566 -17.20 -50.38 12.06
CA GLN A 566 -15.90 -51.06 12.05
C GLN A 566 -15.99 -52.56 12.38
N ALA A 567 -17.19 -53.13 12.58
CA ALA A 567 -17.40 -54.51 12.99
C ALA A 567 -16.68 -54.89 14.31
N LEU A 568 -16.68 -53.98 15.28
CA LEU A 568 -16.03 -54.11 16.59
C LEU A 568 -17.03 -54.31 17.76
N MET A 569 -18.33 -54.43 17.49
CA MET A 569 -19.38 -54.49 18.52
C MET A 569 -19.24 -55.68 19.49
N GLU A 570 -18.63 -56.79 19.07
CA GLU A 570 -18.42 -57.98 19.90
C GLU A 570 -17.07 -57.98 20.64
N GLN A 571 -16.23 -56.96 20.43
CA GLN A 571 -14.88 -56.88 20.99
C GLN A 571 -14.82 -55.94 22.19
N VAL A 572 -14.14 -56.38 23.26
CA VAL A 572 -13.80 -55.53 24.41
C VAL A 572 -12.38 -55.00 24.24
N LEU A 573 -12.26 -53.80 23.66
CA LEU A 573 -10.99 -53.13 23.47
C LEU A 573 -10.64 -52.20 24.66
N PRO A 574 -9.37 -52.10 25.06
CA PRO A 574 -8.93 -51.06 25.98
C PRO A 574 -9.16 -49.66 25.37
N LEU A 575 -9.75 -48.77 26.16
CA LEU A 575 -10.13 -47.42 25.73
C LEU A 575 -9.24 -46.36 26.38
N GLY A 576 -8.57 -45.55 25.56
CA GLY A 576 -7.99 -44.26 25.97
C GLY A 576 -8.96 -43.12 25.71
N PHE A 577 -9.25 -42.31 26.72
CA PHE A 577 -10.16 -41.18 26.60
C PHE A 577 -9.39 -39.86 26.67
N THR A 578 -9.14 -39.24 25.51
CA THR A 578 -8.63 -37.87 25.46
C THR A 578 -9.75 -36.90 25.78
N PHE A 579 -9.70 -36.35 26.99
CA PHE A 579 -10.69 -35.42 27.53
C PHE A 579 -10.01 -34.08 27.82
N SER A 580 -10.21 -33.13 26.93
CA SER A 580 -9.39 -31.92 26.81
C SER A 580 -9.90 -30.77 27.68
N PHE A 581 -10.21 -31.08 28.94
CA PHE A 581 -10.69 -30.13 29.94
C PHE A 581 -9.89 -30.29 31.23
N PRO A 582 -9.83 -29.25 32.09
CA PRO A 582 -9.12 -29.32 33.36
C PRO A 582 -9.68 -30.43 34.26
N CYS A 583 -8.87 -31.44 34.53
CA CYS A 583 -9.24 -32.58 35.37
C CYS A 583 -8.22 -32.80 36.48
N GLN A 584 -8.69 -32.97 37.72
CA GLN A 584 -7.88 -33.55 38.76
C GLN A 584 -7.85 -35.07 38.57
N GLN A 585 -6.71 -35.57 38.08
CA GLN A 585 -6.50 -37.01 37.97
C GLN A 585 -6.12 -37.58 39.35
N LEU A 586 -6.74 -38.70 39.70
CA LEU A 586 -6.40 -39.49 40.90
C LEU A 586 -5.74 -40.83 40.52
N GLY A 587 -5.60 -41.07 39.22
CA GLY A 587 -5.01 -42.24 38.58
C GLY A 587 -5.17 -42.10 37.07
N LEU A 588 -4.63 -43.05 36.31
CA LEU A 588 -4.76 -43.05 34.85
C LEU A 588 -6.24 -43.17 34.42
N ASP A 589 -7.04 -44.00 35.09
CA ASP A 589 -8.45 -44.26 34.74
C ASP A 589 -9.46 -43.55 35.65
N LYS A 590 -9.04 -42.48 36.34
CA LYS A 590 -9.90 -41.72 37.27
C LYS A 590 -9.60 -40.23 37.19
N ALA A 591 -10.56 -39.44 36.71
CA ALA A 591 -10.36 -38.02 36.44
C ALA A 591 -11.59 -37.19 36.82
N VAL A 592 -11.46 -36.33 37.82
CA VAL A 592 -12.54 -35.46 38.29
C VAL A 592 -12.51 -34.15 37.51
N LEU A 593 -13.60 -33.79 36.83
CA LEU A 593 -13.70 -32.54 36.09
C LEU A 593 -13.71 -31.34 37.05
N LEU A 594 -12.77 -30.40 36.87
CA LEU A 594 -12.67 -29.21 37.72
C LEU A 594 -13.58 -28.07 37.24
N CYS A 595 -13.58 -27.80 35.95
CA CYS A 595 -14.42 -26.79 35.33
C CYS A 595 -14.54 -27.01 33.83
N TRP A 596 -15.59 -26.46 33.23
CA TRP A 596 -15.72 -26.44 31.77
C TRP A 596 -14.98 -25.25 31.14
N THR A 597 -14.47 -25.50 29.94
CA THR A 597 -13.83 -24.51 29.06
C THR A 597 -14.37 -24.66 27.63
N LYS A 598 -13.86 -23.86 26.67
CA LYS A 598 -14.11 -24.03 25.23
C LYS A 598 -15.61 -24.07 24.84
N GLY A 599 -16.46 -23.39 25.61
CA GLY A 599 -17.91 -23.26 25.35
C GLY A 599 -18.80 -24.39 25.86
N PHE A 600 -18.25 -25.40 26.53
CA PHE A 600 -19.03 -26.44 27.22
C PHE A 600 -19.62 -25.91 28.53
N SER A 601 -20.80 -26.40 28.90
CA SER A 601 -21.44 -26.08 30.19
C SER A 601 -22.42 -27.14 30.67
N ALA A 602 -22.22 -28.40 30.28
CA ALA A 602 -23.11 -29.51 30.64
C ALA A 602 -23.20 -29.66 32.17
N SER A 603 -24.43 -29.60 32.68
CA SER A 603 -24.69 -29.62 34.12
C SER A 603 -24.49 -31.02 34.73
N GLY A 604 -24.07 -31.09 36.00
CA GLY A 604 -23.85 -32.36 36.69
C GLY A 604 -22.54 -33.07 36.36
N CYS A 605 -21.66 -32.50 35.51
CA CYS A 605 -20.34 -33.08 35.23
C CYS A 605 -19.22 -32.55 36.14
N VAL A 606 -19.28 -31.27 36.52
CA VAL A 606 -18.22 -30.65 37.36
C VAL A 606 -18.21 -31.29 38.74
N GLY A 607 -17.02 -31.66 39.22
CA GLY A 607 -16.81 -32.41 40.46
C GLY A 607 -17.08 -33.91 40.35
N GLN A 608 -17.47 -34.42 39.18
CA GLN A 608 -17.68 -35.85 38.94
C GLN A 608 -16.51 -36.49 38.19
N ASP A 609 -16.35 -37.80 38.37
CA ASP A 609 -15.38 -38.60 37.62
C ASP A 609 -15.89 -38.87 36.20
N VAL A 610 -15.19 -38.36 35.19
CA VAL A 610 -15.61 -38.45 33.78
C VAL A 610 -15.61 -39.88 33.26
N VAL A 611 -14.77 -40.75 33.83
CA VAL A 611 -14.76 -42.18 33.49
C VAL A 611 -16.02 -42.84 34.03
N GLN A 612 -16.43 -42.47 35.24
CA GLN A 612 -17.65 -42.97 35.84
C GLN A 612 -18.88 -42.53 35.06
N LEU A 613 -18.95 -41.26 34.64
CA LEU A 613 -20.04 -40.75 33.79
C LEU A 613 -20.15 -41.52 32.46
N LEU A 614 -19.02 -41.84 31.84
CA LEU A 614 -18.98 -42.64 30.61
C LEU A 614 -19.41 -44.09 30.85
N ARG A 615 -18.98 -44.71 31.96
CA ARG A 615 -19.40 -46.06 32.36
C ARG A 615 -20.91 -46.13 32.61
N GLU A 616 -21.48 -45.13 33.28
CA GLU A 616 -22.92 -45.04 33.53
C GLU A 616 -23.71 -44.88 32.23
N ALA A 617 -23.22 -44.08 31.27
CA ALA A 617 -23.81 -43.98 29.94
C ALA A 617 -23.77 -45.31 29.19
N ALA A 618 -22.64 -46.03 29.24
CA ALA A 618 -22.52 -47.35 28.63
C ALA A 618 -23.55 -48.34 29.23
N GLN A 619 -23.77 -48.26 30.54
CA GLN A 619 -24.76 -49.08 31.24
C GLN A 619 -26.19 -48.73 30.83
N ARG A 620 -26.54 -47.44 30.73
CA ARG A 620 -27.85 -46.96 30.22
C ARG A 620 -28.11 -47.42 28.79
N LYS A 621 -27.09 -47.41 27.92
CA LYS A 621 -27.17 -47.84 26.52
C LYS A 621 -27.01 -49.35 26.30
N GLN A 622 -26.96 -50.14 27.37
CA GLN A 622 -26.84 -51.61 27.34
C GLN A 622 -25.61 -52.11 26.53
N HIS A 623 -24.51 -51.37 26.58
CA HIS A 623 -23.27 -51.74 25.89
C HIS A 623 -22.47 -52.76 26.72
N LEU A 624 -22.02 -53.85 26.08
CA LEU A 624 -21.35 -54.98 26.71
C LEU A 624 -19.85 -54.67 26.95
N GLY A 625 -19.58 -53.78 27.91
CA GLY A 625 -18.29 -53.65 28.58
C GLY A 625 -17.27 -52.73 27.89
N LEU A 626 -17.37 -51.42 28.14
CA LEU A 626 -16.34 -50.44 27.81
C LEU A 626 -15.20 -50.48 28.85
N LYS A 627 -13.97 -50.83 28.43
CA LYS A 627 -12.79 -50.89 29.31
C LYS A 627 -11.95 -49.63 29.22
N VAL A 628 -12.34 -48.58 29.94
CA VAL A 628 -11.53 -47.35 30.06
C VAL A 628 -10.27 -47.63 30.87
N VAL A 629 -9.09 -47.45 30.26
CA VAL A 629 -7.78 -47.69 30.88
C VAL A 629 -7.00 -46.41 31.15
N ALA A 630 -7.34 -45.32 30.46
CA ALA A 630 -6.71 -44.04 30.65
C ALA A 630 -7.65 -42.89 30.27
N VAL A 631 -7.56 -41.79 31.02
CA VAL A 631 -7.99 -40.45 30.62
C VAL A 631 -6.74 -39.60 30.46
N VAL A 632 -6.66 -38.87 29.35
CA VAL A 632 -5.52 -38.00 29.05
C VAL A 632 -6.02 -36.65 28.56
N ASN A 633 -5.22 -35.60 28.76
CA ASN A 633 -5.45 -34.29 28.15
C ASN A 633 -4.94 -34.30 26.69
N ASP A 634 -5.48 -33.45 25.81
CA ASP A 634 -5.05 -33.32 24.41
C ASP A 634 -3.56 -32.99 24.28
N THR A 635 -3.03 -32.15 25.16
CA THR A 635 -1.59 -31.84 25.19
C THR A 635 -0.73 -33.08 25.42
N VAL A 636 -1.15 -33.94 26.35
CA VAL A 636 -0.45 -35.19 26.70
C VAL A 636 -0.55 -36.18 25.57
N GLY A 637 -1.74 -36.37 25.00
CA GLY A 637 -1.93 -37.23 23.82
C GLY A 637 -1.07 -36.78 22.63
N THR A 638 -0.98 -35.46 22.41
CA THR A 638 -0.13 -34.87 21.36
C THR A 638 1.35 -35.12 21.62
N MET A 639 1.83 -34.89 22.85
CA MET A 639 3.21 -35.19 23.24
C MET A 639 3.54 -36.67 23.03
N MET A 640 2.65 -37.57 23.44
CA MET A 640 2.84 -39.01 23.31
C MET A 640 2.86 -39.45 21.84
N SER A 641 2.00 -38.87 21.01
CA SER A 641 1.99 -39.15 19.57
C SER A 641 3.30 -38.71 18.90
N CYS A 642 3.82 -37.53 19.23
CA CYS A 642 5.11 -37.06 18.73
C CYS A 642 6.29 -37.85 19.33
N GLY A 643 6.20 -38.22 20.60
CA GLY A 643 7.18 -39.04 21.32
C GLY A 643 7.35 -40.45 20.78
N TYR A 644 6.31 -40.97 20.11
CA TYR A 644 6.40 -42.25 19.39
C TYR A 644 7.38 -42.18 18.21
N ASP A 645 7.40 -41.06 17.48
CA ASP A 645 8.27 -40.86 16.33
C ASP A 645 9.65 -40.28 16.71
N ASP A 646 9.69 -39.37 17.69
CA ASP A 646 10.92 -38.76 18.23
C ASP A 646 11.01 -38.92 19.75
N PRO A 647 11.88 -39.81 20.26
CA PRO A 647 12.08 -40.02 21.70
C PRO A 647 12.54 -38.78 22.49
N LYS A 648 12.94 -37.69 21.80
CA LYS A 648 13.30 -36.41 22.44
C LYS A 648 12.09 -35.50 22.69
N CYS A 649 10.91 -35.87 22.23
CA CYS A 649 9.69 -35.08 22.44
C CYS A 649 9.19 -35.22 23.88
N GLU A 650 9.50 -34.21 24.71
CA GLU A 650 9.09 -34.16 26.12
C GLU A 650 8.15 -32.99 26.44
N ILE A 651 7.62 -32.32 25.41
CA ILE A 651 6.68 -31.21 25.54
C ILE A 651 5.55 -31.39 24.52
N GLY A 652 4.30 -31.30 24.98
CA GLY A 652 3.12 -31.21 24.13
C GLY A 652 2.56 -29.79 24.14
N LEU A 653 2.19 -29.26 22.98
CA LEU A 653 1.64 -27.92 22.82
C LEU A 653 0.39 -27.95 21.96
N ILE A 654 -0.68 -27.35 22.44
CA ILE A 654 -1.92 -27.14 21.70
C ILE A 654 -2.10 -25.65 21.47
N VAL A 655 -2.26 -25.25 20.20
CA VAL A 655 -2.67 -23.90 19.79
C VAL A 655 -3.80 -24.04 18.78
N GLY A 656 -5.04 -23.86 19.23
CA GLY A 656 -6.24 -24.05 18.40
C GLY A 656 -7.39 -23.21 18.94
N THR A 657 -8.56 -23.82 19.19
CA THR A 657 -9.68 -23.14 19.87
C THR A 657 -9.26 -22.63 21.25
N GLY A 658 -8.47 -23.41 21.98
CA GLY A 658 -7.79 -23.02 23.22
C GLY A 658 -6.27 -23.05 23.07
N THR A 659 -5.55 -22.84 24.17
CA THR A 659 -4.11 -23.06 24.23
C THR A 659 -3.73 -23.75 25.53
N ASN A 660 -2.90 -24.78 25.44
CA ASN A 660 -2.40 -25.50 26.60
C ASN A 660 -1.03 -26.15 26.30
N ALA A 661 -0.29 -26.48 27.35
CA ALA A 661 0.93 -27.26 27.24
C ALA A 661 1.06 -28.32 28.33
N CYS A 662 1.85 -29.34 28.04
CA CYS A 662 2.31 -30.33 29.01
C CYS A 662 3.80 -30.61 28.80
N TYR A 663 4.46 -31.15 29.81
CA TYR A 663 5.85 -31.60 29.70
C TYR A 663 6.19 -32.69 30.72
N MET A 664 7.28 -33.41 30.49
CA MET A 664 7.81 -34.38 31.45
C MET A 664 8.58 -33.66 32.59
N GLU A 665 8.09 -33.80 33.82
CA GLU A 665 8.71 -33.24 35.04
C GLU A 665 9.33 -34.35 35.90
N GLU A 666 10.37 -34.00 36.65
CA GLU A 666 10.99 -34.86 37.65
C GLU A 666 10.07 -35.04 38.87
N MET A 667 9.82 -36.28 39.30
CA MET A 667 8.90 -36.56 40.42
C MET A 667 9.25 -35.83 41.71
N ARG A 668 10.54 -35.61 41.99
CA ARG A 668 11.01 -34.82 43.15
C ARG A 668 10.48 -33.38 43.18
N ASN A 669 10.06 -32.83 42.04
CA ASN A 669 9.49 -31.49 41.94
C ASN A 669 7.96 -31.50 42.09
N VAL A 670 7.30 -32.66 41.93
CA VAL A 670 5.83 -32.78 41.93
C VAL A 670 5.31 -32.98 43.36
N GLY A 671 5.24 -31.91 44.14
CA GLY A 671 4.83 -31.95 45.54
C GLY A 671 3.37 -32.36 45.78
N THR A 672 2.55 -32.43 44.73
CA THR A 672 1.13 -32.80 44.76
C THR A 672 0.88 -34.31 44.68
N VAL A 673 1.92 -35.12 44.44
CA VAL A 673 1.85 -36.59 44.37
C VAL A 673 2.92 -37.19 45.29
N GLU A 674 2.62 -38.34 45.93
CA GLU A 674 3.62 -39.04 46.75
C GLU A 674 4.67 -39.76 45.89
N GLY A 675 5.93 -39.67 46.33
CA GLY A 675 7.08 -40.35 45.74
C GLY A 675 8.00 -39.42 44.94
N GLU A 676 9.31 -39.66 45.03
CA GLU A 676 10.32 -38.78 44.40
C GLU A 676 11.04 -39.43 43.21
N GLN A 677 10.77 -40.71 42.92
CA GLN A 677 11.48 -41.47 41.90
C GLN A 677 10.81 -41.42 40.54
N GLY A 678 11.61 -41.18 39.50
CA GLY A 678 11.17 -41.17 38.10
C GLY A 678 10.61 -39.83 37.66
N ARG A 679 9.76 -39.85 36.64
CA ARG A 679 9.19 -38.66 36.01
C ARG A 679 7.68 -38.78 35.88
N MET A 680 7.01 -37.65 35.66
CA MET A 680 5.58 -37.61 35.37
C MET A 680 5.29 -36.48 34.38
N CYS A 681 4.46 -36.76 33.39
CA CYS A 681 3.92 -35.73 32.53
C CYS A 681 2.98 -34.82 33.33
N ILE A 682 3.21 -33.52 33.26
CA ILE A 682 2.41 -32.49 33.91
C ILE A 682 1.59 -31.76 32.86
N ASN A 683 0.27 -31.75 33.03
CA ASN A 683 -0.62 -30.88 32.28
C ASN A 683 -0.63 -29.51 32.96
N MET A 684 -0.11 -28.48 32.30
CA MET A 684 0.07 -27.17 32.94
C MET A 684 -1.28 -26.48 33.24
N GLU A 685 -2.27 -26.66 32.36
CA GLU A 685 -3.46 -25.81 32.28
C GLU A 685 -3.08 -24.32 32.25
N TRP A 686 -2.10 -23.98 31.40
CA TRP A 686 -1.47 -22.66 31.39
C TRP A 686 -2.38 -21.52 30.92
N GLY A 687 -3.59 -21.85 30.43
CA GLY A 687 -4.54 -20.87 29.91
C GLY A 687 -4.98 -19.88 30.99
N ALA A 688 -4.99 -20.34 32.25
CA ALA A 688 -5.30 -19.55 33.44
C ALA A 688 -4.14 -18.65 33.93
N PHE A 689 -2.96 -18.70 33.30
CA PHE A 689 -1.86 -17.81 33.64
C PHE A 689 -2.32 -16.33 33.56
N GLY A 690 -2.00 -15.54 34.57
CA GLY A 690 -2.46 -14.14 34.68
C GLY A 690 -3.86 -13.96 35.28
N ASP A 691 -4.62 -15.02 35.58
CA ASP A 691 -5.91 -14.94 36.30
C ASP A 691 -5.77 -14.27 37.69
N ASN A 692 -4.57 -14.30 38.27
CA ASN A 692 -4.22 -13.64 39.53
C ASN A 692 -3.74 -12.17 39.37
N GLY A 693 -3.74 -11.64 38.15
CA GLY A 693 -3.31 -10.27 37.84
C GLY A 693 -1.83 -10.09 37.51
N CYS A 694 -1.00 -11.14 37.55
CA CYS A 694 0.43 -11.00 37.28
C CYS A 694 0.77 -10.52 35.85
N LEU A 695 -0.19 -10.59 34.93
CA LEU A 695 -0.07 -10.12 33.54
C LEU A 695 -0.78 -8.77 33.28
N ASP A 696 -1.33 -8.09 34.29
CA ASP A 696 -2.15 -6.89 34.09
C ASP A 696 -1.47 -5.78 33.28
N ASP A 697 -0.15 -5.66 33.39
CA ASP A 697 0.65 -4.66 32.69
C ASP A 697 0.74 -4.88 31.18
N ILE A 698 0.57 -6.13 30.70
CA ILE A 698 0.60 -6.44 29.26
C ILE A 698 -0.80 -6.52 28.65
N PHE A 699 -1.85 -6.59 29.49
CA PHE A 699 -3.23 -6.59 29.00
C PHE A 699 -3.60 -5.22 28.44
N THR A 700 -3.97 -5.20 27.16
CA THR A 700 -4.49 -4.00 26.51
C THR A 700 -5.96 -3.79 26.84
N ASN A 701 -6.48 -2.62 26.49
CA ASN A 701 -7.92 -2.36 26.60
C ASN A 701 -8.75 -3.28 25.68
N TYR A 702 -8.17 -3.74 24.57
CA TYR A 702 -8.84 -4.68 23.67
C TYR A 702 -9.02 -6.05 24.34
N ASP A 703 -7.99 -6.53 25.03
CA ASP A 703 -8.01 -7.80 25.73
C ASP A 703 -9.04 -7.80 26.88
N ARG A 704 -9.10 -6.69 27.64
CA ARG A 704 -10.11 -6.50 28.69
C ARG A 704 -11.54 -6.52 28.13
N LEU A 705 -11.78 -5.82 27.02
CA LEU A 705 -13.09 -5.80 26.35
C LEU A 705 -13.53 -7.18 25.86
N VAL A 706 -12.58 -7.99 25.39
CA VAL A 706 -12.85 -9.38 25.00
C VAL A 706 -13.18 -10.20 26.25
N ASP A 707 -12.33 -10.15 27.27
CA ASP A 707 -12.47 -10.89 28.53
C ASP A 707 -13.83 -10.65 29.21
N GLU A 708 -14.23 -9.40 29.38
CA GLU A 708 -15.49 -8.98 30.01
C GLU A 708 -16.73 -9.58 29.34
N LYS A 709 -16.65 -9.88 28.04
CA LYS A 709 -17.77 -10.40 27.24
C LYS A 709 -17.73 -11.92 27.07
N THR A 710 -16.72 -12.59 27.60
CA THR A 710 -16.65 -14.07 27.60
C THR A 710 -17.55 -14.65 28.69
N ILE A 711 -17.90 -15.94 28.56
CA ILE A 711 -18.64 -16.68 29.60
C ILE A 711 -17.86 -16.85 30.91
N ASN A 712 -16.54 -16.64 30.86
CA ASN A 712 -15.57 -16.87 31.91
C ASN A 712 -14.70 -15.62 32.12
N ALA A 713 -15.33 -14.46 32.31
CA ALA A 713 -14.63 -13.21 32.59
C ALA A 713 -13.67 -13.33 33.79
N GLY A 714 -12.48 -12.74 33.68
CA GLY A 714 -11.40 -12.83 34.67
C GLY A 714 -10.73 -14.21 34.75
N LYS A 715 -11.07 -15.15 33.86
CA LYS A 715 -10.51 -16.50 33.81
C LYS A 715 -9.93 -16.83 32.44
N GLN A 716 -9.01 -17.79 32.39
CA GLN A 716 -8.34 -18.19 31.15
C GLN A 716 -7.69 -17.00 30.43
N ARG A 717 -7.11 -16.07 31.20
CA ARG A 717 -6.64 -14.79 30.69
C ARG A 717 -5.53 -14.96 29.66
N PHE A 718 -4.54 -15.81 29.91
CA PHE A 718 -3.48 -16.08 28.93
C PHE A 718 -3.99 -16.77 27.66
N GLU A 719 -4.97 -17.66 27.79
CA GLU A 719 -5.59 -18.30 26.62
C GLU A 719 -6.26 -17.29 25.68
N LYS A 720 -6.91 -16.26 26.26
CA LYS A 720 -7.58 -15.20 25.49
C LYS A 720 -6.64 -14.34 24.66
N LEU A 721 -5.36 -14.28 25.01
CA LEU A 721 -4.35 -13.54 24.25
C LEU A 721 -3.82 -14.32 23.03
N ILE A 722 -4.05 -15.64 22.98
CA ILE A 722 -3.33 -16.53 22.05
C ILE A 722 -4.28 -17.33 21.16
N SER A 723 -5.38 -17.84 21.70
CA SER A 723 -6.14 -18.87 21.01
C SER A 723 -7.00 -18.34 19.87
N GLY A 724 -7.28 -19.21 18.89
CA GLY A 724 -8.09 -18.88 17.72
C GLY A 724 -9.53 -18.48 18.05
N MET A 725 -10.05 -18.85 19.22
CA MET A 725 -11.37 -18.44 19.70
C MET A 725 -11.44 -16.94 20.01
N TYR A 726 -10.33 -16.29 20.37
CA TYR A 726 -10.33 -14.93 20.91
C TYR A 726 -9.58 -13.92 20.02
N LEU A 727 -8.55 -14.35 19.27
CA LEU A 727 -7.77 -13.46 18.40
C LEU A 727 -8.64 -12.65 17.42
N GLY A 728 -9.68 -13.29 16.87
CA GLY A 728 -10.64 -12.64 15.98
C GLY A 728 -11.35 -11.45 16.61
N GLU A 729 -11.71 -11.57 17.88
CA GLU A 729 -12.39 -10.50 18.63
C GLU A 729 -11.43 -9.37 18.98
N ILE A 730 -10.18 -9.67 19.32
CA ILE A 730 -9.14 -8.64 19.52
C ILE A 730 -8.98 -7.82 18.24
N VAL A 731 -8.81 -8.49 17.09
CA VAL A 731 -8.71 -7.83 15.78
C VAL A 731 -9.96 -7.01 15.48
N ARG A 732 -11.17 -7.56 15.71
CA ARG A 732 -12.43 -6.83 15.51
C ARG A 732 -12.48 -5.54 16.33
N HIS A 733 -12.03 -5.57 17.59
CA HIS A 733 -11.98 -4.41 18.46
C HIS A 733 -10.95 -3.35 18.02
N VAL A 734 -9.78 -3.77 17.54
CA VAL A 734 -8.79 -2.87 16.93
C VAL A 734 -9.36 -2.20 15.67
N LEU A 735 -10.01 -2.97 14.79
CA LEU A 735 -10.64 -2.44 13.58
C LEU A 735 -11.75 -1.44 13.91
N LEU A 736 -12.58 -1.71 14.92
CA LEU A 736 -13.59 -0.75 15.40
C LEU A 736 -12.96 0.56 15.87
N ALA A 737 -11.86 0.49 16.64
CA ALA A 737 -11.14 1.69 17.09
C ALA A 737 -10.54 2.49 15.93
N LEU A 738 -10.02 1.80 14.90
CA LEU A 738 -9.53 2.44 13.68
C LEU A 738 -10.64 3.13 12.89
N VAL A 739 -11.82 2.51 12.80
CA VAL A 739 -13.01 3.14 12.17
C VAL A 739 -13.48 4.34 12.99
N GLU A 740 -13.59 4.22 14.32
CA GLU A 740 -14.00 5.35 15.18
C GLU A 740 -13.07 6.56 15.03
N LYS A 741 -11.76 6.32 14.88
CA LYS A 741 -10.77 7.37 14.61
C LYS A 741 -10.69 7.83 13.14
N GLN A 742 -11.59 7.35 12.27
CA GLN A 742 -11.63 7.66 10.84
C GLN A 742 -10.38 7.22 10.06
N LEU A 743 -9.58 6.32 10.62
CA LEU A 743 -8.37 5.77 10.00
C LEU A 743 -8.68 4.60 9.06
N LEU A 744 -9.85 4.00 9.21
CA LEU A 744 -10.34 2.91 8.35
C LEU A 744 -11.78 3.18 7.88
N PHE A 745 -12.10 2.77 6.65
CA PHE A 745 -13.43 2.93 6.03
C PHE A 745 -14.00 4.35 6.05
N ARG A 746 -13.14 5.38 6.09
CA ARG A 746 -13.52 6.81 6.22
C ARG A 746 -14.42 7.05 7.44
N GLY A 747 -14.23 6.27 8.49
CA GLY A 747 -15.04 6.28 9.71
C GLY A 747 -16.49 5.85 9.54
N LYS A 748 -16.86 5.29 8.39
CA LYS A 748 -18.22 4.79 8.19
C LYS A 748 -18.45 3.54 9.03
N PRO A 749 -19.52 3.49 9.85
CA PRO A 749 -19.86 2.29 10.59
C PRO A 749 -20.08 1.13 9.64
N CYS A 750 -19.46 -0.02 9.93
CA CYS A 750 -19.74 -1.27 9.23
C CYS A 750 -20.61 -2.15 10.12
N PRO A 751 -21.91 -2.35 9.81
CA PRO A 751 -22.81 -3.14 10.66
C PRO A 751 -22.30 -4.56 10.91
N LYS A 752 -21.66 -5.18 9.91
CA LYS A 752 -21.06 -6.52 10.06
C LYS A 752 -19.87 -6.53 11.03
N LEU A 753 -19.10 -5.45 11.11
CA LEU A 753 -17.96 -5.35 12.04
C LEU A 753 -18.42 -5.21 13.50
N GLN A 754 -19.68 -4.83 13.72
CA GLN A 754 -20.30 -4.83 15.05
C GLN A 754 -20.75 -6.24 15.49
N THR A 755 -20.84 -7.19 14.56
CA THR A 755 -21.20 -8.57 14.87
C THR A 755 -20.04 -9.27 15.57
N ARG A 756 -20.28 -9.72 16.80
CA ARG A 756 -19.34 -10.55 17.57
C ARG A 756 -18.99 -11.83 16.82
N ASP A 757 -17.75 -12.28 16.93
CA ASP A 757 -17.20 -13.53 16.40
C ASP A 757 -17.23 -13.61 14.86
N ILE A 758 -17.36 -12.46 14.18
CA ILE A 758 -17.37 -12.37 12.71
C ILE A 758 -16.00 -12.70 12.10
N PHE A 759 -14.92 -12.42 12.83
CA PHE A 759 -13.54 -12.72 12.42
C PHE A 759 -13.12 -14.12 12.91
N GLN A 760 -13.49 -15.15 12.16
CA GLN A 760 -12.99 -16.50 12.41
C GLN A 760 -11.48 -16.60 12.13
N THR A 761 -10.78 -17.51 12.82
CA THR A 761 -9.33 -17.74 12.68
C THR A 761 -8.90 -17.95 11.22
N LYS A 762 -9.73 -18.65 10.42
CA LYS A 762 -9.47 -18.86 8.99
C LYS A 762 -9.27 -17.54 8.21
N PHE A 763 -9.98 -16.48 8.59
CA PHE A 763 -9.85 -15.19 7.92
C PHE A 763 -8.54 -14.51 8.31
N LEU A 764 -8.12 -14.63 9.58
CA LEU A 764 -6.82 -14.12 10.03
C LEU A 764 -5.68 -14.79 9.25
N SER A 765 -5.69 -16.13 9.16
CA SER A 765 -4.69 -16.90 8.42
C SER A 765 -4.73 -16.71 6.90
N THR A 766 -5.81 -16.16 6.34
CA THR A 766 -5.88 -15.85 4.89
C THR A 766 -5.34 -14.45 4.60
N ILE A 767 -5.37 -13.56 5.60
CA ILE A 767 -4.92 -12.17 5.47
C ILE A 767 -3.41 -12.06 5.68
N GLU A 768 -2.87 -12.83 6.63
CA GLU A 768 -1.42 -13.08 6.77
C GLU A 768 -0.88 -13.85 5.55
#